data_AF-A0A8T4RF75-F1
#
_entry.id   AF-A0A8T4RF75-F1
#
_cell.length_a   1.000
_cell.length_b   1.000
_cell.length_c   1.000
_cell.angle_alpha   90.00
_cell.angle_beta   90.00
_cell.angle_gamma   90.00
#
_symmetry.space_group_name_H-M   'P 1'
#
loop_
_entity.id
_entity.type
_entity.pdbx_description
1 polymer ?
#
loop_
_entity_poly.entity_id
_entity_poly.type
_entity_poly.pdbx_seq_one_letter_code
_entity_poly.pdbx_strand_id
1 'polypeptide(L)'
;MELYTYPVTASDSDGDTLTFSDNTSLFNIHPETGLINFTPKIGENYTVKITVYDDVSASDQVFNLSIQIINNAPILDPVGNLTAIVGDPFTKTITASDPDGDTLTFSDNATFFDIDPDSGLINFVPTQNGTFRYAINVTDNNSLNPKSISESGWFYIVAPGSGGSGGGGGAANQSGSLPILLHRPDNNSIITSFPLFLEISTAHKYASCRYSLDSGSLENMLTEIEIPESEAWQVDTSSKNLEMSENLLTGTNREAIANITSLSYIDDGELDALAAGEVRNSKGIAPYEQRLYFEDPSTGYVIYKEADDDITADFLYFQTGKEIARYELEFTTHFESDVDDSTGTQTSSGDYLTDFEGVDITLFGVPFTIVRASRNGGNAGQIKLILMGNGQLDALHEGDSETYTINGKEYRLSLDFVSSTETKFTINNESTGLLASGATYKLSDGIIIGLSKIDYQDFAGGVHSAKFFLGTQKIELKDTNINNSASDNGDLKVDYGTINDAKAIIEGVDDGVTFKLDRININMSADDDFYIGAGQRLSENPELREPEVLFTQAWDIEYLGLSSSPTEKIRIKTSGFNQYELEFVDGNGNKATAPFAYTLDGTTLHFGDNDDDLIVDEHINITKDDYFIITDTLQEDGERNTYVLRYRGADKVTDDSPVLKFDDIGSGERIEKAYGQVSGNTFPLATVKLGGGNFRVYAGDVTTGADDFVIRVDLNGDGTLASSSTLVPINTNYGARIDIFNRTDNVLLNITAPHPDHYDSLKPSPLIFNAIAANAEVRLLKNQDMLHNFLSPESEDNTDPKDQRLPQVFITQTINKTYTHFSTLSNLTNGKHLVEFNCSDQYRNSHISHLVFNVQKAPEVTSYFPEQGKLNASINVKILVNLSKSIDTSNLKESLVVSDTEGNKAKGSIEYDTILKRLTFRPFVPLKYNTTYTVNVSGKITDTFGNPMGGNVAWAFTTALKDTDNDGIPDHEDNDLDNDGVDDSLDFLLGNISNVNSDIHNLSVRIGEDDNLSNAFNGTKKIEFYAGDKKILEFDFNFSSDTPLDLTNVSVLNASNSTAGGIVVRGIKLDDSSFKKTVSFDRMNHGINGICIRDMEIEWIDEISPSCDASNEFKVECDGTNQNGYACNYNSTNSLYTVSGLSHSGVTQFAYTKPSPPSDSSSGDGGGGSGGGGGGGGALPRPSSDTNTPEQKEETPPVPPEKPSGENDADSGLSGITGAVVSDAAEPNLGTGLTISVLIIISGIFLYRKFYHKPRFRTTRR
;
A
#
# COMPACT_ATOMS: atom_id res chain seq x y z
N MET A 1 -9.59 -30.75 -3.17
CA MET A 1 -9.42 -31.76 -4.23
C MET A 1 -9.66 -31.07 -5.56
N GLU A 2 -8.66 -31.00 -6.42
CA GLU A 2 -8.72 -30.20 -7.65
C GLU A 2 -8.75 -31.06 -8.91
N LEU A 3 -9.08 -30.43 -10.03
CA LEU A 3 -9.18 -31.06 -11.34
C LEU A 3 -7.80 -31.06 -12.01
N TYR A 4 -7.28 -32.24 -12.37
CA TYR A 4 -5.99 -32.37 -13.05
C TYR A 4 -6.20 -32.46 -14.56
N THR A 5 -5.65 -31.49 -15.29
CA THR A 5 -5.60 -31.43 -16.75
C THR A 5 -4.17 -31.57 -17.26
N TYR A 6 -4.00 -32.33 -18.34
CA TYR A 6 -2.69 -32.52 -18.99
C TYR A 6 -2.87 -32.76 -20.50
N PRO A 7 -2.37 -31.86 -21.37
CA PRO A 7 -2.36 -32.09 -22.81
C PRO A 7 -1.19 -33.00 -23.19
N VAL A 8 -1.48 -34.11 -23.88
CA VAL A 8 -0.45 -34.94 -24.51
C VAL A 8 -0.20 -34.44 -25.93
N THR A 9 1.04 -34.06 -26.21
CA THR A 9 1.49 -33.72 -27.56
C THR A 9 2.10 -34.93 -28.26
N ALA A 10 1.92 -34.99 -29.58
CA ALA A 10 2.62 -35.89 -30.48
C ALA A 10 2.62 -35.26 -31.87
N SER A 11 3.63 -35.57 -32.67
CA SER A 11 3.77 -35.12 -34.07
C SER A 11 4.01 -36.32 -34.98
N ASP A 12 3.58 -36.18 -36.23
CA ASP A 12 3.89 -37.10 -37.32
C ASP A 12 4.66 -36.36 -38.42
N SER A 13 5.62 -37.05 -39.05
CA SER A 13 6.51 -36.45 -40.06
C SER A 13 5.93 -36.39 -41.47
N ASP A 14 4.92 -37.19 -41.79
CA ASP A 14 4.23 -37.16 -43.08
C ASP A 14 2.94 -36.30 -43.03
N GLY A 15 2.50 -35.91 -41.84
CA GLY A 15 1.37 -35.01 -41.56
C GLY A 15 0.03 -35.72 -41.36
N ASP A 16 0.03 -37.02 -41.06
CA ASP A 16 -1.18 -37.82 -40.91
C ASP A 16 -1.92 -37.54 -39.58
N THR A 17 -3.22 -37.85 -39.55
CA THR A 17 -4.10 -37.50 -38.42
C THR A 17 -3.91 -38.44 -37.24
N LEU A 18 -3.21 -37.96 -36.21
CA LEU A 18 -2.93 -38.72 -35.00
C LEU A 18 -4.17 -38.93 -34.12
N THR A 19 -4.40 -40.19 -33.72
CA THR A 19 -5.43 -40.56 -32.74
C THR A 19 -4.79 -41.07 -31.45
N PHE A 20 -5.27 -40.58 -30.31
CA PHE A 20 -4.75 -40.90 -28.98
C PHE A 20 -5.59 -41.97 -28.27
N SER A 21 -4.94 -42.80 -27.47
CA SER A 21 -5.57 -43.80 -26.60
C SER A 21 -4.70 -44.12 -25.38
N ASP A 22 -5.32 -44.54 -24.28
CA ASP A 22 -4.61 -44.94 -23.06
C ASP A 22 -4.99 -46.36 -22.61
N ASN A 23 -4.28 -46.88 -21.60
CA ASN A 23 -4.51 -48.21 -21.04
C ASN A 23 -5.09 -48.21 -19.60
N THR A 24 -5.44 -47.04 -19.05
CA THR A 24 -5.73 -46.89 -17.62
C THR A 24 -7.24 -46.94 -17.36
N SER A 25 -7.60 -47.07 -16.08
CA SER A 25 -8.99 -46.92 -15.60
C SER A 25 -9.17 -45.66 -14.75
N LEU A 26 -8.18 -44.76 -14.73
CA LEU A 26 -8.23 -43.47 -14.04
C LEU A 26 -9.05 -42.43 -14.79
N PHE A 27 -8.83 -42.36 -16.10
CA PHE A 27 -9.32 -41.35 -17.03
C PHE A 27 -9.49 -41.99 -18.40
N ASN A 28 -10.02 -41.22 -19.36
CA ASN A 28 -9.83 -41.52 -20.79
C ASN A 28 -9.16 -40.30 -21.40
N ILE A 29 -8.12 -40.49 -22.21
CA ILE A 29 -7.56 -39.43 -23.05
C ILE A 29 -8.55 -39.04 -24.16
N HIS A 30 -8.65 -37.75 -24.49
CA HIS A 30 -9.47 -37.31 -25.62
C HIS A 30 -8.81 -37.71 -26.95
N PRO A 31 -9.46 -38.51 -27.80
CA PRO A 31 -8.79 -39.21 -28.90
C PRO A 31 -8.29 -38.28 -30.00
N GLU A 32 -8.90 -37.11 -30.19
CA GLU A 32 -8.56 -36.14 -31.24
C GLU A 32 -7.65 -35.00 -30.77
N THR A 33 -7.41 -34.85 -29.46
CA THR A 33 -6.71 -33.66 -28.91
C THR A 33 -5.68 -33.98 -27.84
N GLY A 34 -5.45 -35.26 -27.51
CA GLY A 34 -4.48 -35.69 -26.49
C GLY A 34 -4.81 -35.24 -25.06
N LEU A 35 -5.94 -34.56 -24.83
CA LEU A 35 -6.23 -33.97 -23.51
C LEU A 35 -6.67 -35.03 -22.50
N ILE A 36 -5.94 -35.12 -21.40
CA ILE A 36 -6.33 -35.85 -20.18
C ILE A 36 -6.99 -34.86 -19.21
N ASN A 37 -8.11 -35.27 -18.62
CA ASN A 37 -8.81 -34.49 -17.59
C ASN A 37 -9.49 -35.43 -16.58
N PHE A 38 -9.10 -35.36 -15.29
CA PHE A 38 -9.73 -36.13 -14.21
C PHE A 38 -9.44 -35.56 -12.82
N THR A 39 -10.25 -35.94 -11.83
CA THR A 39 -9.96 -35.72 -10.41
C THR A 39 -9.27 -36.97 -9.84
N PRO A 40 -8.01 -36.88 -9.37
CA PRO A 40 -7.28 -38.03 -8.84
C PRO A 40 -7.94 -38.62 -7.58
N LYS A 41 -7.84 -39.94 -7.40
CA LYS A 41 -8.23 -40.63 -6.16
C LYS A 41 -6.99 -41.01 -5.35
N ILE A 42 -7.07 -40.79 -4.04
CA ILE A 42 -5.94 -40.75 -3.11
C ILE A 42 -5.21 -42.10 -3.04
N GLY A 43 -3.87 -42.06 -3.01
CA GLY A 43 -3.05 -43.09 -2.37
C GLY A 43 -2.38 -44.15 -3.25
N GLU A 44 -2.48 -44.09 -4.59
CA GLU A 44 -1.83 -45.07 -5.48
C GLU A 44 -0.88 -44.46 -6.52
N ASN A 45 0.13 -45.23 -6.91
CA ASN A 45 1.05 -44.94 -8.01
C ASN A 45 0.61 -45.74 -9.25
N TYR A 46 0.39 -45.06 -10.37
CA TYR A 46 -0.16 -45.67 -11.59
C TYR A 46 0.87 -45.66 -12.72
N THR A 47 1.19 -46.83 -13.26
CA THR A 47 1.96 -46.95 -14.51
C THR A 47 1.00 -46.79 -15.69
N VAL A 48 0.95 -45.59 -16.25
CA VAL A 48 0.10 -45.24 -17.40
C VAL A 48 0.89 -45.50 -18.68
N LYS A 49 0.22 -46.10 -19.68
CA LYS A 49 0.70 -46.18 -21.06
C LYS A 49 -0.27 -45.41 -21.96
N ILE A 50 0.29 -44.52 -22.77
CA ILE A 50 -0.42 -43.81 -23.83
C ILE A 50 0.09 -44.34 -25.16
N THR A 51 -0.84 -44.56 -26.08
CA THR A 51 -0.61 -45.09 -27.42
C THR A 51 -1.21 -44.11 -28.42
N VAL A 52 -0.37 -43.54 -29.28
CA VAL A 52 -0.79 -42.68 -30.39
C VAL A 52 -0.61 -43.44 -31.70
N TYR A 53 -1.53 -43.29 -32.65
CA TYR A 53 -1.52 -44.00 -33.92
C TYR A 53 -1.98 -43.15 -35.10
N ASP A 54 -1.44 -43.47 -36.27
CA ASP A 54 -1.52 -42.75 -37.56
C ASP A 54 -2.31 -43.56 -38.62
N ASP A 55 -3.18 -44.47 -38.17
CA ASP A 55 -3.84 -45.55 -38.95
C ASP A 55 -2.92 -46.59 -39.63
N VAL A 56 -1.60 -46.41 -39.67
CA VAL A 56 -0.61 -47.35 -40.27
C VAL A 56 0.29 -47.99 -39.20
N SER A 57 0.63 -47.24 -38.17
CA SER A 57 1.64 -47.47 -37.15
C SER A 57 1.11 -47.04 -35.77
N ALA A 58 1.88 -47.33 -34.71
CA ALA A 58 1.55 -46.89 -33.35
C ALA A 58 2.83 -46.66 -32.53
N SER A 59 2.87 -45.56 -31.78
CA SER A 59 3.94 -45.20 -30.84
C SER A 59 3.43 -45.22 -29.40
N ASP A 60 4.32 -45.61 -28.49
CA ASP A 60 3.99 -46.00 -27.11
C ASP A 60 4.88 -45.26 -26.10
N GLN A 61 4.27 -44.45 -25.22
CA GLN A 61 4.95 -43.87 -24.06
C GLN A 61 4.40 -44.44 -22.75
N VAL A 62 5.29 -44.76 -21.81
CA VAL A 62 4.93 -45.28 -20.48
C VAL A 62 5.54 -44.39 -19.41
N PHE A 63 4.72 -43.90 -18.48
CA PHE A 63 5.16 -43.10 -17.34
C PHE A 63 4.52 -43.58 -16.04
N ASN A 64 5.12 -43.20 -14.91
CA ASN A 64 4.59 -43.47 -13.58
C ASN A 64 4.02 -42.18 -13.00
N LEU A 65 2.70 -42.12 -12.85
CA LEU A 65 2.00 -41.07 -12.13
C LEU A 65 2.00 -41.39 -10.63
N SER A 66 2.65 -40.57 -9.82
CA SER A 66 2.64 -40.69 -8.35
C SER A 66 1.81 -39.60 -7.69
N ILE A 67 0.67 -39.97 -7.11
CA ILE A 67 -0.18 -39.06 -6.33
C ILE A 67 0.34 -39.06 -4.88
N GLN A 68 0.99 -37.98 -4.45
CA GLN A 68 1.49 -37.89 -3.08
C GLN A 68 0.43 -37.39 -2.10
N ILE A 69 0.52 -37.86 -0.86
CA ILE A 69 -0.34 -37.44 0.25
C ILE A 69 0.38 -36.32 1.01
N ILE A 70 -0.21 -35.12 1.04
CA ILE A 70 0.18 -34.08 1.99
C ILE A 70 -0.73 -34.25 3.20
N ASN A 71 -0.25 -34.99 4.21
CA ASN A 71 -0.94 -35.06 5.49
C ASN A 71 -0.86 -33.69 6.16
N ASN A 72 -2.00 -33.12 6.52
CA ASN A 72 -2.10 -31.95 7.38
C ASN A 72 -1.84 -32.36 8.85
N ALA A 73 -2.07 -31.45 9.79
CA ALA A 73 -1.99 -31.76 11.22
C ALA A 73 -3.36 -31.49 11.85
N PRO A 74 -3.75 -32.24 12.90
CA PRO A 74 -5.03 -32.04 13.57
C PRO A 74 -5.12 -30.64 14.18
N ILE A 75 -6.31 -30.06 14.08
CA ILE A 75 -6.67 -28.77 14.66
C ILE A 75 -7.32 -29.05 16.03
N LEU A 76 -6.73 -28.53 17.10
CA LEU A 76 -7.23 -28.66 18.48
C LEU A 76 -7.94 -27.38 18.89
N ASP A 77 -9.18 -27.49 19.37
CA ASP A 77 -9.93 -26.35 19.90
C ASP A 77 -9.26 -25.81 21.18
N PRO A 78 -9.17 -24.47 21.38
CA PRO A 78 -8.51 -23.89 22.55
C PRO A 78 -9.04 -24.41 23.89
N VAL A 79 -8.19 -25.12 24.63
CA VAL A 79 -8.50 -25.72 25.93
C VAL A 79 -8.25 -24.75 27.08
N GLY A 80 -7.17 -23.97 27.01
CA GLY A 80 -6.81 -22.92 27.95
C GLY A 80 -6.53 -23.39 29.38
N ASN A 81 -6.97 -22.60 30.35
CA ASN A 81 -6.81 -22.91 31.77
C ASN A 81 -8.09 -23.51 32.36
N LEU A 82 -7.97 -24.64 33.06
CA LEU A 82 -9.08 -25.36 33.68
C LEU A 82 -9.14 -25.05 35.18
N THR A 83 -10.35 -25.00 35.75
CA THR A 83 -10.56 -24.77 37.20
C THR A 83 -11.57 -25.75 37.77
N ALA A 84 -11.28 -26.30 38.95
CA ALA A 84 -12.17 -27.18 39.70
C ALA A 84 -12.07 -26.96 41.21
N ILE A 85 -13.02 -27.50 41.97
CA ILE A 85 -13.07 -27.39 43.44
C ILE A 85 -12.69 -28.74 44.08
N VAL A 86 -11.93 -28.71 45.17
CA VAL A 86 -11.54 -29.94 45.90
C VAL A 86 -12.79 -30.66 46.42
N GLY A 87 -13.01 -31.89 45.94
CA GLY A 87 -14.11 -32.76 46.33
C GLY A 87 -15.32 -32.78 45.40
N ASP A 88 -15.43 -31.82 44.47
CA ASP A 88 -16.52 -31.77 43.48
C ASP A 88 -16.10 -32.49 42.18
N PRO A 89 -16.99 -33.25 41.51
CA PRO A 89 -16.65 -33.93 40.27
C PRO A 89 -16.43 -32.92 39.12
N PHE A 90 -15.34 -33.09 38.38
CA PHE A 90 -14.98 -32.29 37.22
C PHE A 90 -15.08 -33.12 35.93
N THR A 91 -15.75 -32.57 34.92
CA THR A 91 -15.92 -33.19 33.59
C THR A 91 -15.76 -32.13 32.50
N LYS A 92 -14.87 -32.37 31.54
CA LYS A 92 -14.64 -31.51 30.36
C LYS A 92 -14.23 -32.38 29.17
N THR A 93 -14.95 -32.25 28.07
CA THR A 93 -14.54 -32.83 26.78
C THR A 93 -13.60 -31.86 26.06
N ILE A 94 -12.52 -32.39 25.52
CA ILE A 94 -11.61 -31.75 24.57
C ILE A 94 -12.07 -32.11 23.17
N THR A 95 -12.08 -31.15 22.27
CA THR A 95 -12.55 -31.29 20.89
C THR A 95 -11.45 -30.89 19.92
N ALA A 96 -11.37 -31.61 18.81
CA ALA A 96 -10.37 -31.43 17.76
C ALA A 96 -10.95 -31.99 16.46
N SER A 97 -10.48 -31.47 15.33
CA SER A 97 -10.83 -31.90 13.98
C SER A 97 -9.57 -32.20 13.17
N ASP A 98 -9.73 -32.95 12.08
CA ASP A 98 -8.64 -33.22 11.15
C ASP A 98 -9.01 -32.72 9.74
N PRO A 99 -8.16 -31.91 9.07
CA PRO A 99 -8.44 -31.41 7.72
C PRO A 99 -8.54 -32.49 6.65
N ASP A 100 -7.86 -33.63 6.82
CA ASP A 100 -7.89 -34.76 5.88
C ASP A 100 -8.96 -35.80 6.27
N GLY A 101 -9.58 -35.63 7.44
CA GLY A 101 -10.62 -36.49 7.99
C GLY A 101 -10.08 -37.73 8.72
N ASP A 102 -8.78 -37.76 9.06
CA ASP A 102 -8.18 -38.91 9.75
C ASP A 102 -8.68 -39.04 11.20
N THR A 103 -8.75 -40.29 11.70
CA THR A 103 -9.24 -40.55 13.05
C THR A 103 -8.23 -40.10 14.10
N LEU A 104 -8.68 -39.32 15.09
CA LEU A 104 -7.81 -38.72 16.12
C LEU A 104 -7.65 -39.59 17.36
N THR A 105 -6.48 -39.50 18.01
CA THR A 105 -6.25 -40.03 19.36
C THR A 105 -5.80 -38.91 20.29
N PHE A 106 -6.51 -38.79 21.42
CA PHE A 106 -6.21 -37.86 22.50
C PHE A 106 -5.26 -38.53 23.52
N SER A 107 -4.40 -37.73 24.14
CA SER A 107 -3.49 -38.16 25.21
C SER A 107 -3.06 -36.96 26.04
N ASP A 108 -2.56 -37.18 27.25
CA ASP A 108 -2.10 -36.10 28.12
C ASP A 108 -0.80 -36.43 28.88
N ASN A 109 -0.27 -35.44 29.59
CA ASN A 109 0.91 -35.59 30.46
C ASN A 109 0.67 -35.19 31.93
N ALA A 110 -0.59 -35.08 32.35
CA ALA A 110 -0.96 -34.78 33.71
C ALA A 110 -0.56 -35.94 34.66
N THR A 111 -0.64 -35.66 35.96
CA THR A 111 -0.36 -36.65 37.02
C THR A 111 -1.51 -36.75 38.02
N PHE A 112 -2.70 -36.27 37.65
CA PHE A 112 -3.84 -36.05 38.55
C PHE A 112 -5.21 -36.21 37.87
N PHE A 113 -5.25 -36.32 36.54
CA PHE A 113 -6.31 -36.91 35.72
C PHE A 113 -5.66 -37.70 34.58
N ASP A 114 -6.45 -38.50 33.87
CA ASP A 114 -6.13 -39.05 32.54
C ASP A 114 -7.25 -38.59 31.57
N ILE A 115 -6.93 -38.35 30.29
CA ILE A 115 -7.92 -38.10 29.23
C ILE A 115 -8.36 -39.41 28.55
N ASP A 116 -9.64 -39.54 28.23
CA ASP A 116 -10.14 -40.65 27.39
C ASP A 116 -9.63 -40.50 25.94
N PRO A 117 -8.91 -41.50 25.38
CA PRO A 117 -8.16 -41.33 24.14
C PRO A 117 -9.03 -41.34 22.88
N ASP A 118 -10.25 -41.91 22.96
CA ASP A 118 -11.18 -42.05 21.83
C ASP A 118 -12.22 -40.91 21.82
N SER A 119 -12.54 -40.32 22.97
CA SER A 119 -13.61 -39.32 23.13
C SER A 119 -13.16 -37.96 23.68
N GLY A 120 -11.88 -37.78 23.99
CA GLY A 120 -11.33 -36.51 24.51
C GLY A 120 -11.86 -36.13 25.90
N LEU A 121 -12.50 -37.04 26.63
CA LEU A 121 -13.18 -36.73 27.89
C LEU A 121 -12.23 -36.81 29.10
N ILE A 122 -12.04 -35.68 29.79
CA ILE A 122 -11.45 -35.61 31.13
C ILE A 122 -12.59 -35.75 32.16
N ASN A 123 -12.49 -36.71 33.08
CA ASN A 123 -13.50 -36.98 34.11
C ASN A 123 -12.87 -37.51 35.42
N PHE A 124 -12.82 -36.68 36.47
CA PHE A 124 -12.26 -37.07 37.77
C PHE A 124 -12.82 -36.25 38.94
N VAL A 125 -12.49 -36.64 40.18
CA VAL A 125 -12.77 -35.85 41.40
C VAL A 125 -11.44 -35.31 41.95
N PRO A 126 -11.20 -33.99 41.94
CA PRO A 126 -9.97 -33.39 42.47
C PRO A 126 -9.86 -33.57 43.99
N THR A 127 -8.74 -34.13 44.47
CA THR A 127 -8.54 -34.45 45.89
C THR A 127 -7.52 -33.56 46.61
N GLN A 128 -6.80 -32.70 45.90
CA GLN A 128 -5.73 -31.85 46.46
C GLN A 128 -5.81 -30.43 45.89
N ASN A 129 -5.81 -29.42 46.77
CA ASN A 129 -5.75 -28.02 46.38
C ASN A 129 -4.35 -27.67 45.83
N GLY A 130 -4.27 -27.07 44.65
CA GLY A 130 -3.01 -26.64 44.04
C GLY A 130 -3.16 -26.21 42.59
N THR A 131 -2.08 -25.70 42.03
CA THR A 131 -1.98 -25.31 40.62
C THR A 131 -1.02 -26.25 39.91
N PHE A 132 -1.53 -26.99 38.93
CA PHE A 132 -0.81 -28.06 38.24
C PHE A 132 -0.69 -27.75 36.75
N ARG A 133 0.41 -28.12 36.09
CA ARG A 133 0.48 -28.10 34.62
C ARG A 133 -0.10 -29.38 34.05
N TYR A 134 -0.70 -29.25 32.87
CA TYR A 134 -1.05 -30.35 31.99
C TYR A 134 -0.76 -29.92 30.54
N ALA A 135 -0.60 -30.90 29.65
CA ALA A 135 -0.70 -30.72 28.22
C ALA A 135 -1.58 -31.82 27.65
N ILE A 136 -2.42 -31.47 26.67
CA ILE A 136 -3.16 -32.42 25.85
C ILE A 136 -2.45 -32.50 24.50
N ASN A 137 -2.15 -33.71 24.05
CA ASN A 137 -1.63 -34.00 22.73
C ASN A 137 -2.71 -34.72 21.93
N VAL A 138 -3.03 -34.19 20.75
CA VAL A 138 -3.92 -34.84 19.79
C VAL A 138 -3.07 -35.25 18.59
N THR A 139 -3.15 -36.52 18.22
CA THR A 139 -2.38 -37.13 17.13
C THR A 139 -3.35 -37.67 16.10
N ASP A 140 -3.13 -37.39 14.82
CA ASP A 140 -3.85 -38.09 13.74
C ASP A 140 -3.31 -39.52 13.64
N ASN A 141 -4.17 -40.48 13.34
CA ASN A 141 -3.75 -41.88 13.18
C ASN A 141 -3.33 -42.20 11.73
N ASN A 142 -2.75 -41.24 11.01
CA ASN A 142 -2.34 -41.49 9.64
C ASN A 142 -1.32 -42.64 9.56
N SER A 143 -1.66 -43.67 8.79
CA SER A 143 -0.88 -44.92 8.75
C SER A 143 0.51 -44.81 8.09
N LEU A 144 0.83 -43.67 7.46
CA LEU A 144 2.07 -43.45 6.71
C LEU A 144 2.97 -42.36 7.33
N ASN A 145 2.40 -41.27 7.85
CA ASN A 145 3.17 -40.18 8.46
C ASN A 145 2.33 -39.37 9.46
N PRO A 146 2.10 -39.88 10.69
CA PRO A 146 1.20 -39.23 11.65
C PRO A 146 1.78 -37.93 12.20
N LYS A 147 0.95 -36.89 12.31
CA LYS A 147 1.29 -35.62 12.96
C LYS A 147 0.52 -35.44 14.27
N SER A 148 0.95 -34.46 15.05
CA SER A 148 0.38 -34.17 16.37
C SER A 148 0.42 -32.69 16.71
N ILE A 149 -0.67 -32.20 17.28
CA ILE A 149 -0.76 -30.89 17.93
C ILE A 149 -0.71 -31.06 19.46
N SER A 150 -0.26 -30.04 20.18
CA SER A 150 -0.17 -30.04 21.65
C SER A 150 -0.53 -28.68 22.21
N GLU A 151 -1.48 -28.63 23.14
CA GLU A 151 -1.76 -27.44 23.95
C GLU A 151 -1.42 -27.70 25.42
N SER A 152 -0.82 -26.71 26.09
CA SER A 152 -0.41 -26.78 27.49
C SER A 152 -1.09 -25.70 28.32
N GLY A 153 -1.72 -26.09 29.42
CA GLY A 153 -2.45 -25.19 30.31
C GLY A 153 -2.12 -25.38 31.80
N TRP A 154 -2.69 -24.51 32.62
CA TRP A 154 -2.75 -24.68 34.07
C TRP A 154 -4.11 -25.20 34.50
N PHE A 155 -4.10 -26.14 35.44
CA PHE A 155 -5.28 -26.66 36.12
C PHE A 155 -5.27 -26.16 37.56
N TYR A 156 -6.22 -25.30 37.90
CA TYR A 156 -6.38 -24.69 39.22
C TYR A 156 -7.40 -25.49 40.05
N ILE A 157 -6.94 -26.15 41.11
CA ILE A 157 -7.81 -26.89 42.03
C ILE A 157 -7.91 -26.11 43.33
N VAL A 158 -9.07 -25.53 43.63
CA VAL A 158 -9.28 -24.59 44.75
C VAL A 158 -10.10 -25.19 45.89
N ALA A 159 -9.83 -24.78 47.12
CA ALA A 159 -10.57 -25.19 48.32
C ALA A 159 -11.82 -24.32 48.56
N PRO A 160 -12.94 -24.89 49.07
CA PRO A 160 -14.15 -24.13 49.40
C PRO A 160 -13.93 -23.17 50.59
N GLY A 161 -14.37 -21.92 50.44
CA GLY A 161 -14.08 -20.82 51.37
C GLY A 161 -15.05 -20.63 52.55
N SER A 162 -14.59 -19.94 53.59
CA SER A 162 -15.37 -19.57 54.80
C SER A 162 -14.92 -18.20 55.34
N GLY A 163 -15.84 -17.31 55.73
CA GLY A 163 -15.51 -15.91 56.11
C GLY A 163 -15.91 -15.47 57.53
N GLY A 164 -15.40 -14.32 57.99
CA GLY A 164 -15.84 -13.69 59.25
C GLY A 164 -15.03 -12.49 59.80
N SER A 165 -15.62 -11.28 59.72
CA SER A 165 -15.64 -10.15 60.69
C SER A 165 -14.39 -9.71 61.51
N GLY A 166 -13.87 -8.50 61.20
CA GLY A 166 -14.04 -7.30 62.05
C GLY A 166 -13.13 -7.02 63.29
N GLY A 167 -12.56 -5.80 63.37
CA GLY A 167 -11.98 -5.21 64.59
C GLY A 167 -10.82 -4.22 64.35
N GLY A 168 -10.62 -3.20 65.21
CA GLY A 168 -9.57 -2.18 65.02
C GLY A 168 -9.14 -1.41 66.28
N GLY A 169 -8.12 -0.55 66.13
CA GLY A 169 -7.54 0.31 67.18
C GLY A 169 -6.09 0.69 66.85
N GLY A 170 -5.62 1.90 67.22
CA GLY A 170 -4.32 2.44 66.77
C GLY A 170 -3.51 3.20 67.83
N ALA A 171 -2.26 3.53 67.48
CA ALA A 171 -1.34 4.40 68.22
C ALA A 171 -0.30 5.02 67.26
N ALA A 172 0.24 6.19 67.59
CA ALA A 172 1.07 6.99 66.68
C ALA A 172 2.57 6.98 66.98
N ASN A 173 3.36 7.27 65.94
CA ASN A 173 4.74 7.76 65.94
C ASN A 173 5.83 6.98 66.71
N GLN A 174 6.68 6.30 65.92
CA GLN A 174 8.04 6.81 65.79
C GLN A 174 8.57 6.63 64.36
N SER A 175 9.21 7.67 63.82
CA SER A 175 9.73 7.69 62.45
C SER A 175 11.02 6.86 62.32
N GLY A 176 11.20 6.21 61.16
CA GLY A 176 12.32 5.33 60.88
C GLY A 176 12.35 4.90 59.40
N SER A 177 12.49 5.88 58.50
CA SER A 177 12.55 5.62 57.05
C SER A 177 13.86 4.95 56.63
N LEU A 178 13.76 3.96 55.73
CA LEU A 178 14.86 3.48 54.88
C LEU A 178 14.28 3.12 53.50
N PRO A 179 14.86 3.60 52.39
CA PRO A 179 14.40 3.29 51.04
C PRO A 179 14.82 1.87 50.58
N ILE A 180 14.15 1.37 49.54
CA ILE A 180 14.56 0.16 48.82
C ILE A 180 15.81 0.49 47.99
N LEU A 181 16.80 -0.41 47.99
CA LEU A 181 18.08 -0.26 47.30
C LEU A 181 18.38 -1.48 46.43
N LEU A 182 18.80 -1.22 45.19
CA LEU A 182 19.36 -2.21 44.26
C LEU A 182 20.76 -1.77 43.85
N HIS A 183 21.65 -2.73 43.60
CA HIS A 183 23.07 -2.53 43.29
C HIS A 183 23.46 -3.26 42.00
N ARG A 184 24.43 -2.73 41.25
CA ARG A 184 25.08 -3.51 40.18
C ARG A 184 25.90 -4.69 40.76
N PRO A 185 25.98 -5.86 40.07
CA PRO A 185 26.65 -7.06 40.59
C PRO A 185 28.16 -6.97 40.78
N ASP A 186 28.82 -5.99 40.16
CA ASP A 186 30.26 -5.87 40.02
C ASP A 186 30.90 -4.87 41.00
N ASN A 187 30.24 -3.73 41.29
CA ASN A 187 30.86 -2.68 42.11
C ASN A 187 29.93 -1.86 43.03
N ASN A 188 28.72 -2.36 43.33
CA ASN A 188 27.91 -1.88 44.47
C ASN A 188 27.55 -0.36 44.47
N SER A 189 27.38 0.25 43.29
CA SER A 189 26.84 1.61 43.13
C SER A 189 25.33 1.59 42.85
N ILE A 190 24.65 2.70 43.18
CA ILE A 190 23.18 2.85 43.16
C ILE A 190 22.71 3.33 41.78
N ILE A 191 21.56 2.84 41.33
CA ILE A 191 20.79 3.34 40.17
C ILE A 191 19.30 3.45 40.59
N THR A 192 18.56 4.35 39.95
CA THR A 192 17.23 4.89 40.35
C THR A 192 16.03 4.05 39.90
N SER A 193 14.83 4.46 40.36
CA SER A 193 13.51 3.87 40.04
C SER A 193 12.89 4.47 38.77
N PHE A 194 11.90 3.76 38.21
CA PHE A 194 11.24 4.10 36.94
C PHE A 194 10.13 5.17 37.06
N PRO A 195 9.96 6.05 36.05
CA PRO A 195 8.85 7.00 35.95
C PRO A 195 7.55 6.38 35.39
N LEU A 196 6.41 7.06 35.59
CA LEU A 196 5.07 6.67 35.10
C LEU A 196 4.58 7.64 34.03
N PHE A 197 3.94 7.14 32.96
CA PHE A 197 3.53 7.93 31.81
C PHE A 197 2.05 7.77 31.52
N LEU A 198 1.41 8.90 31.25
CA LEU A 198 0.08 8.99 30.66
C LEU A 198 0.24 9.52 29.24
N GLU A 199 -0.29 8.79 28.26
CA GLU A 199 -0.30 9.19 26.85
C GLU A 199 -1.74 9.28 26.35
N ILE A 200 -2.08 10.43 25.77
CA ILE A 200 -3.41 10.74 25.29
C ILE A 200 -3.25 11.04 23.80
N SER A 201 -3.91 10.25 22.96
CA SER A 201 -3.89 10.43 21.51
C SER A 201 -5.14 11.19 21.09
N THR A 202 -4.96 12.37 20.51
CA THR A 202 -6.05 13.19 19.96
C THR A 202 -5.98 13.21 18.43
N ALA A 203 -7.15 13.07 17.81
CA ALA A 203 -7.31 13.01 16.36
C ALA A 203 -8.63 13.69 15.97
N HIS A 204 -8.51 14.94 15.49
CA HIS A 204 -9.47 15.88 14.87
C HIS A 204 -10.95 15.98 15.34
N LYS A 205 -11.54 14.98 15.98
CA LYS A 205 -12.83 14.99 16.71
C LYS A 205 -12.82 14.13 18.00
N TYR A 206 -11.84 13.24 18.20
CA TYR A 206 -11.81 12.23 19.29
C TYR A 206 -10.53 12.27 20.14
N ALA A 207 -10.60 11.64 21.34
CA ALA A 207 -9.49 11.51 22.28
C ALA A 207 -9.46 10.13 22.97
N SER A 208 -8.36 9.39 22.85
CA SER A 208 -8.14 8.10 23.54
C SER A 208 -7.00 8.20 24.58
N CYS A 209 -7.04 7.36 25.62
CA CYS A 209 -6.03 7.34 26.69
C CYS A 209 -5.36 5.98 26.82
N ARG A 210 -4.02 5.94 26.75
CA ARG A 210 -3.18 4.80 27.14
C ARG A 210 -2.29 5.17 28.34
N TYR A 211 -1.87 4.16 29.10
CA TYR A 211 -0.93 4.29 30.20
C TYR A 211 0.33 3.49 29.85
N SER A 212 1.52 4.05 30.12
CA SER A 212 2.80 3.41 29.76
C SER A 212 3.88 3.63 30.84
N LEU A 213 5.00 2.92 30.69
CA LEU A 213 6.18 2.95 31.55
C LEU A 213 7.43 3.01 30.65
N ASP A 214 8.19 4.10 30.70
CA ASP A 214 9.36 4.31 29.85
C ASP A 214 10.57 3.48 30.33
N SER A 215 11.27 2.87 29.37
CA SER A 215 12.43 2.00 29.54
C SER A 215 13.78 2.69 29.27
N GLY A 216 13.81 4.03 29.15
CA GLY A 216 14.91 4.92 28.74
C GLY A 216 16.25 4.90 29.49
N SER A 217 16.77 3.73 29.85
CA SER A 217 18.18 3.51 30.25
C SER A 217 18.75 2.13 29.83
N LEU A 218 18.02 1.32 29.07
CA LEU A 218 18.48 0.04 28.49
C LEU A 218 18.17 -0.06 26.99
N GLU A 219 18.96 0.69 26.21
CA GLU A 219 18.90 0.87 24.74
C GLU A 219 19.18 -0.41 23.91
N ASN A 220 18.74 -1.60 24.35
CA ASN A 220 18.91 -2.87 23.61
C ASN A 220 17.95 -4.01 24.05
N MET A 221 17.10 -3.85 25.07
CA MET A 221 16.09 -4.87 25.45
C MET A 221 14.84 -4.23 26.08
N LEU A 222 13.68 -4.81 25.76
CA LEU A 222 12.30 -4.44 26.16
C LEU A 222 11.66 -3.33 25.29
N THR A 223 10.69 -3.77 24.48
CA THR A 223 9.77 -2.96 23.68
C THR A 223 8.64 -2.36 24.53
N GLU A 224 7.89 -1.45 23.90
CA GLU A 224 6.79 -0.67 24.45
C GLU A 224 5.64 -1.51 25.05
N ILE A 225 4.98 -0.99 26.09
CA ILE A 225 3.75 -1.59 26.65
C ILE A 225 2.56 -1.11 25.82
N GLU A 226 2.28 -1.85 24.76
CA GLU A 226 1.07 -1.67 23.96
C GLU A 226 -0.15 -2.16 24.75
N ILE A 227 -0.87 -1.20 25.36
CA ILE A 227 -2.31 -1.39 25.60
C ILE A 227 -2.97 -1.42 24.22
N PRO A 228 -3.83 -2.40 23.91
CA PRO A 228 -4.50 -2.48 22.62
C PRO A 228 -5.25 -1.19 22.32
N GLU A 229 -5.41 -0.90 21.04
CA GLU A 229 -6.26 0.19 20.61
C GLU A 229 -7.70 -0.11 21.03
N SER A 230 -8.26 0.80 21.84
CA SER A 230 -9.66 1.14 21.63
C SER A 230 -9.73 1.75 20.25
N GLU A 231 -10.24 1.00 19.27
CA GLU A 231 -10.38 1.44 17.89
C GLU A 231 -11.27 2.69 17.84
N ALA A 232 -10.60 3.85 17.83
CA ALA A 232 -11.24 5.15 17.71
C ALA A 232 -11.26 5.50 16.23
N TRP A 233 -12.22 4.92 15.52
CA TRP A 233 -12.52 5.24 14.12
C TRP A 233 -12.88 6.73 14.04
N GLN A 234 -11.98 7.56 13.51
CA GLN A 234 -12.32 8.93 13.13
C GLN A 234 -12.76 8.92 11.67
N VAL A 235 -13.92 9.51 11.40
CA VAL A 235 -14.28 9.88 10.03
C VAL A 235 -13.93 11.34 9.78
N ASP A 236 -13.30 11.59 8.62
CA ASP A 236 -12.87 12.91 8.20
C ASP A 236 -13.89 13.57 7.27
N THR A 237 -14.43 14.70 7.72
CA THR A 237 -15.52 15.43 7.05
C THR A 237 -14.98 16.49 6.09
N SER A 238 -14.37 16.04 4.99
CA SER A 238 -14.58 16.72 3.71
C SER A 238 -16.01 16.43 3.24
N SER A 239 -16.68 17.40 2.61
CA SER A 239 -17.99 17.17 2.00
C SER A 239 -17.94 15.99 1.01
N LYS A 240 -18.91 15.05 1.11
CA LYS A 240 -19.12 13.83 0.29
C LYS A 240 -18.46 12.52 0.77
N ASN A 241 -18.30 12.29 2.08
CA ASN A 241 -17.91 10.98 2.65
C ASN A 241 -19.01 10.38 3.56
N LEU A 242 -19.02 9.05 3.73
CA LEU A 242 -19.82 8.36 4.76
C LEU A 242 -19.13 8.39 6.13
N GLU A 243 -19.89 8.62 7.20
CA GLU A 243 -19.46 8.31 8.57
C GLU A 243 -19.85 6.87 8.98
N MET A 244 -19.49 6.41 10.18
CA MET A 244 -20.04 5.18 10.79
C MET A 244 -20.93 5.54 11.98
N SER A 245 -22.06 4.83 12.15
CA SER A 245 -23.07 5.22 13.14
C SER A 245 -22.70 4.74 14.55
N GLU A 246 -22.47 5.69 15.46
CA GLU A 246 -22.38 5.40 16.90
C GLU A 246 -23.78 5.20 17.55
N ASN A 247 -24.87 5.33 16.78
CA ASN A 247 -26.23 5.44 17.30
C ASN A 247 -26.92 4.08 17.58
N LEU A 248 -26.46 3.39 18.61
CA LEU A 248 -27.00 2.10 19.10
C LEU A 248 -28.50 2.10 19.48
N LEU A 249 -29.15 3.25 19.61
CA LEU A 249 -30.48 3.41 20.23
C LEU A 249 -31.64 2.69 19.53
N THR A 250 -31.45 2.23 18.28
CA THR A 250 -32.49 1.50 17.50
C THR A 250 -32.09 0.08 17.09
N GLY A 251 -30.90 -0.41 17.48
CA GLY A 251 -30.43 -1.76 17.13
C GLY A 251 -30.01 -1.95 15.67
N THR A 252 -29.62 -0.87 14.98
CA THR A 252 -29.23 -0.85 13.57
C THR A 252 -28.00 0.05 13.36
N ASN A 253 -26.81 -0.42 13.73
CA ASN A 253 -25.55 0.33 13.61
C ASN A 253 -25.07 0.32 12.15
N ARG A 254 -25.69 1.14 11.28
CA ARG A 254 -25.47 1.15 9.83
C ARG A 254 -25.61 2.57 9.29
N GLU A 255 -24.57 3.09 8.65
CA GLU A 255 -24.65 4.30 7.82
C GLU A 255 -24.70 3.91 6.36
N ALA A 256 -25.57 4.57 5.60
CA ALA A 256 -25.93 4.16 4.25
C ALA A 256 -25.54 5.20 3.21
N ILE A 257 -25.30 4.74 1.99
CA ILE A 257 -24.97 5.55 0.80
C ILE A 257 -26.00 6.69 0.56
N ALA A 258 -27.26 6.48 0.96
CA ALA A 258 -28.33 7.48 1.01
C ALA A 258 -28.01 8.74 1.86
N ASN A 259 -27.07 8.63 2.81
CA ASN A 259 -26.70 9.70 3.74
C ASN A 259 -25.52 10.56 3.22
N ILE A 260 -24.90 10.22 2.08
CA ILE A 260 -23.76 10.98 1.51
C ILE A 260 -24.18 12.39 1.06
N THR A 261 -25.38 12.54 0.50
CA THR A 261 -25.86 13.85 0.01
C THR A 261 -27.00 14.37 0.87
N SER A 262 -26.91 15.64 1.27
CA SER A 262 -27.99 16.34 2.00
C SER A 262 -29.21 16.68 1.11
N LEU A 263 -29.28 16.12 -0.10
CA LEU A 263 -30.25 16.44 -1.15
C LEU A 263 -31.05 15.21 -1.64
N SER A 264 -30.73 13.99 -1.17
CA SER A 264 -31.34 12.71 -1.58
C SER A 264 -31.02 12.24 -3.02
N TYR A 265 -30.18 12.98 -3.76
CA TYR A 265 -29.69 12.61 -5.10
C TYR A 265 -28.27 13.17 -5.33
N ILE A 266 -27.66 12.75 -6.45
CA ILE A 266 -26.45 13.28 -7.06
C ILE A 266 -26.82 13.93 -8.40
N ASP A 267 -26.22 15.07 -8.75
CA ASP A 267 -26.44 15.81 -10.00
C ASP A 267 -25.12 16.23 -10.72
N ASP A 268 -25.21 17.11 -11.73
CA ASP A 268 -24.06 17.56 -12.52
C ASP A 268 -23.12 18.55 -11.81
N GLY A 269 -23.48 19.04 -10.61
CA GLY A 269 -22.55 19.68 -9.68
C GLY A 269 -21.65 18.67 -8.94
N GLU A 270 -21.87 17.37 -9.15
CA GLU A 270 -21.25 16.31 -8.38
C GLU A 270 -20.65 15.18 -9.24
N LEU A 271 -21.23 14.88 -10.39
CA LEU A 271 -20.76 13.84 -11.32
C LEU A 271 -20.99 14.27 -12.78
N ASP A 272 -19.92 14.62 -13.49
CA ASP A 272 -19.94 15.14 -14.88
C ASP A 272 -20.80 14.31 -15.87
N ALA A 273 -20.95 13.00 -15.63
CA ALA A 273 -21.76 12.11 -16.46
C ALA A 273 -23.27 12.39 -16.39
N LEU A 274 -23.74 13.11 -15.37
CA LEU A 274 -25.14 13.53 -15.19
C LEU A 274 -25.45 14.92 -15.81
N ALA A 275 -24.52 15.51 -16.57
CA ALA A 275 -24.68 16.82 -17.21
C ALA A 275 -26.05 17.02 -17.89
N ALA A 276 -26.69 18.16 -17.63
CA ALA A 276 -27.94 18.55 -18.30
C ALA A 276 -27.74 18.75 -19.82
N GLY A 277 -28.81 18.55 -20.61
CA GLY A 277 -28.74 18.57 -22.07
C GLY A 277 -30.02 19.07 -22.76
N GLU A 278 -30.05 19.04 -24.09
CA GLU A 278 -31.28 19.26 -24.88
C GLU A 278 -31.39 18.27 -26.05
N VAL A 279 -32.61 17.82 -26.34
CA VAL A 279 -32.94 17.10 -27.59
C VAL A 279 -33.74 18.00 -28.53
N ARG A 280 -33.68 17.73 -29.84
CA ARG A 280 -34.36 18.54 -30.87
C ARG A 280 -34.99 17.66 -31.94
N ASN A 281 -36.23 17.96 -32.32
CA ASN A 281 -36.92 17.30 -33.43
C ASN A 281 -37.80 18.28 -34.23
N SER A 282 -38.82 17.77 -34.94
CA SER A 282 -39.76 18.59 -35.73
C SER A 282 -40.68 19.48 -34.89
N LYS A 283 -40.96 19.09 -33.63
CA LYS A 283 -41.90 19.77 -32.72
C LYS A 283 -41.25 20.90 -31.95
N GLY A 284 -39.98 20.76 -31.58
CA GLY A 284 -39.26 21.80 -30.85
C GLY A 284 -37.88 21.42 -30.34
N ILE A 285 -37.56 21.96 -29.16
CA ILE A 285 -36.39 21.65 -28.34
C ILE A 285 -36.94 21.20 -26.98
N ALA A 286 -36.40 20.14 -26.41
CA ALA A 286 -36.75 19.66 -25.08
C ALA A 286 -35.48 19.53 -24.22
N PRO A 287 -35.13 20.57 -23.41
CA PRO A 287 -34.07 20.48 -22.41
C PRO A 287 -34.41 19.53 -21.26
N TYR A 288 -33.42 18.77 -20.80
CA TYR A 288 -33.52 17.77 -19.75
C TYR A 288 -32.40 17.89 -18.70
N GLU A 289 -32.73 17.48 -17.48
CA GLU A 289 -31.81 17.30 -16.36
C GLU A 289 -31.63 15.80 -16.09
N GLN A 290 -30.50 15.38 -15.50
CA GLN A 290 -30.26 13.99 -15.06
C GLN A 290 -29.88 13.96 -13.58
N ARG A 291 -30.28 12.90 -12.87
CA ARG A 291 -30.03 12.71 -11.43
C ARG A 291 -29.82 11.23 -11.11
N LEU A 292 -29.04 10.94 -10.07
CA LEU A 292 -28.90 9.59 -9.51
C LEU A 292 -29.35 9.58 -8.05
N TYR A 293 -30.29 8.70 -7.71
CA TYR A 293 -30.89 8.58 -6.39
C TYR A 293 -30.43 7.31 -5.67
N PHE A 294 -30.32 7.41 -4.34
CA PHE A 294 -30.08 6.31 -3.41
C PHE A 294 -31.18 6.34 -2.33
N GLU A 295 -32.38 5.85 -2.65
CA GLU A 295 -33.61 6.24 -1.92
C GLU A 295 -33.87 5.48 -0.60
N ASP A 296 -33.27 4.30 -0.41
CA ASP A 296 -33.49 3.45 0.77
C ASP A 296 -32.18 3.28 1.58
N PRO A 297 -32.09 3.77 2.83
CA PRO A 297 -30.89 3.63 3.68
C PRO A 297 -30.66 2.20 4.20
N SER A 298 -31.40 1.21 3.69
CA SER A 298 -31.16 -0.21 3.92
C SER A 298 -30.81 -0.97 2.63
N THR A 299 -30.21 -0.29 1.64
CA THR A 299 -29.72 -0.95 0.42
C THR A 299 -28.20 -1.04 0.36
N GLY A 300 -27.46 0.07 0.36
CA GLY A 300 -25.99 0.11 0.38
C GLY A 300 -25.45 0.74 1.65
N TYR A 301 -24.72 -0.01 2.48
CA TYR A 301 -24.15 0.48 3.74
C TYR A 301 -22.90 -0.30 4.15
N VAL A 302 -22.03 0.33 4.94
CA VAL A 302 -20.81 -0.35 5.42
C VAL A 302 -21.16 -1.29 6.57
N ILE A 303 -20.62 -2.51 6.54
CA ILE A 303 -20.67 -3.49 7.63
C ILE A 303 -19.28 -4.06 7.90
N TYR A 304 -19.04 -4.49 9.14
CA TYR A 304 -17.96 -5.39 9.48
C TYR A 304 -18.55 -6.79 9.71
N LYS A 305 -18.18 -7.77 8.88
CA LYS A 305 -18.74 -9.14 8.89
C LYS A 305 -17.71 -10.12 8.31
N GLU A 306 -17.92 -11.40 8.57
CA GLU A 306 -17.39 -12.49 7.73
C GLU A 306 -18.20 -12.54 6.43
N ALA A 307 -17.56 -12.39 5.27
CA ALA A 307 -18.17 -12.66 3.97
C ALA A 307 -18.28 -14.18 3.71
N ASP A 308 -18.95 -14.56 2.63
CA ASP A 308 -19.29 -15.96 2.35
C ASP A 308 -18.09 -16.79 1.80
N ASP A 309 -16.90 -16.19 1.76
CA ASP A 309 -15.58 -16.81 1.50
C ASP A 309 -14.73 -16.99 2.79
N ASP A 310 -15.34 -16.88 3.97
CA ASP A 310 -14.73 -16.89 5.31
C ASP A 310 -13.75 -15.72 5.60
N ILE A 311 -13.76 -14.62 4.82
CA ILE A 311 -12.96 -13.42 5.11
C ILE A 311 -13.72 -12.45 6.03
N THR A 312 -13.18 -12.17 7.23
CA THR A 312 -13.63 -11.08 8.10
C THR A 312 -13.02 -9.74 7.68
N ALA A 313 -13.85 -8.78 7.25
CA ALA A 313 -13.41 -7.43 6.89
C ALA A 313 -14.53 -6.37 6.99
N ASP A 314 -14.16 -5.11 6.74
CA ASP A 314 -15.05 -4.03 6.35
C ASP A 314 -15.47 -4.18 4.87
N PHE A 315 -16.78 -4.13 4.63
CA PHE A 315 -17.38 -4.23 3.30
C PHE A 315 -18.45 -3.15 3.12
N LEU A 316 -18.49 -2.51 1.96
CA LEU A 316 -19.71 -1.87 1.46
C LEU A 316 -20.63 -2.98 0.95
N TYR A 317 -21.73 -3.20 1.65
CA TYR A 317 -22.65 -4.30 1.40
C TYR A 317 -23.94 -3.82 0.76
N PHE A 318 -24.40 -4.55 -0.26
CA PHE A 318 -25.70 -4.39 -0.88
C PHE A 318 -26.57 -5.63 -0.63
N GLN A 319 -27.83 -5.42 -0.22
CA GLN A 319 -28.75 -6.52 0.12
C GLN A 319 -29.57 -7.00 -1.09
N THR A 320 -29.72 -8.33 -1.23
CA THR A 320 -30.60 -9.02 -2.20
C THR A 320 -31.98 -8.38 -2.31
N GLY A 321 -32.44 -8.11 -3.53
CA GLY A 321 -33.78 -7.59 -3.80
C GLY A 321 -34.02 -6.16 -3.34
N LYS A 322 -32.95 -5.37 -3.16
CA LYS A 322 -32.99 -3.94 -2.85
C LYS A 322 -32.42 -3.09 -3.98
N GLU A 323 -32.85 -1.84 -4.06
CA GLU A 323 -32.38 -0.85 -5.02
C GLU A 323 -30.94 -0.42 -4.75
N ILE A 324 -30.02 -0.74 -5.67
CA ILE A 324 -28.64 -0.22 -5.68
C ILE A 324 -28.68 1.30 -5.87
N ALA A 325 -29.42 1.76 -6.89
CA ALA A 325 -29.69 3.16 -7.18
C ALA A 325 -30.85 3.31 -8.20
N ARG A 326 -31.42 4.52 -8.29
CA ARG A 326 -32.37 4.91 -9.34
C ARG A 326 -31.82 6.08 -10.15
N TYR A 327 -31.55 5.86 -11.44
CA TYR A 327 -31.21 6.91 -12.39
C TYR A 327 -32.49 7.56 -12.94
N GLU A 328 -32.50 8.89 -13.06
CA GLU A 328 -33.60 9.69 -13.58
C GLU A 328 -33.12 10.67 -14.66
N LEU A 329 -33.89 10.77 -15.75
CA LEU A 329 -33.83 11.86 -16.72
C LEU A 329 -35.19 12.55 -16.79
N GLU A 330 -35.22 13.86 -16.56
CA GLU A 330 -36.45 14.67 -16.52
C GLU A 330 -36.44 15.76 -17.59
N PHE A 331 -37.41 15.71 -18.51
CA PHE A 331 -37.60 16.75 -19.52
C PHE A 331 -38.31 17.96 -18.91
N THR A 332 -37.56 19.05 -18.74
CA THR A 332 -38.09 20.33 -18.21
C THR A 332 -39.18 20.94 -19.11
N THR A 333 -39.25 20.53 -20.38
CA THR A 333 -40.41 20.67 -21.26
C THR A 333 -40.60 19.40 -22.09
N HIS A 334 -41.84 18.89 -22.15
CA HIS A 334 -42.24 17.68 -22.89
C HIS A 334 -41.48 17.45 -24.21
N PHE A 335 -40.90 16.26 -24.39
CA PHE A 335 -40.41 15.83 -25.70
C PHE A 335 -41.57 15.21 -26.48
N GLU A 336 -41.96 15.81 -27.62
CA GLU A 336 -43.23 15.50 -28.31
C GLU A 336 -43.02 14.80 -29.67
N SER A 337 -43.92 13.87 -30.02
CA SER A 337 -44.03 13.23 -31.33
C SER A 337 -45.49 13.14 -31.78
N ASP A 338 -45.75 13.18 -33.09
CA ASP A 338 -47.03 12.68 -33.61
C ASP A 338 -47.13 11.16 -33.40
N VAL A 339 -48.36 10.64 -33.38
CA VAL A 339 -48.67 9.20 -33.41
C VAL A 339 -48.94 8.80 -34.86
N ASP A 340 -48.03 8.01 -35.46
CA ASP A 340 -48.02 7.68 -36.89
C ASP A 340 -48.38 6.23 -37.19
N ASP A 341 -48.93 6.00 -38.40
CA ASP A 341 -48.96 4.68 -39.01
C ASP A 341 -47.61 4.28 -39.63
N SER A 342 -47.53 3.04 -40.15
CA SER A 342 -46.33 2.50 -40.80
C SER A 342 -45.95 3.20 -42.12
N THR A 343 -46.59 4.31 -42.49
CA THR A 343 -46.22 5.17 -43.62
C THR A 343 -45.65 6.52 -43.19
N GLY A 344 -45.63 6.83 -41.88
CA GLY A 344 -45.30 8.15 -41.36
C GLY A 344 -46.46 9.15 -41.53
N THR A 345 -47.71 8.66 -41.43
CA THR A 345 -48.91 9.51 -41.46
C THR A 345 -49.60 9.51 -40.10
N GLN A 346 -49.77 10.69 -39.50
CA GLN A 346 -50.45 10.85 -38.21
C GLN A 346 -51.86 10.25 -38.21
N THR A 347 -52.15 9.39 -37.23
CA THR A 347 -53.45 8.73 -37.04
C THR A 347 -53.69 8.34 -35.58
N SER A 348 -54.94 8.39 -35.13
CA SER A 348 -55.32 8.03 -33.76
C SER A 348 -55.23 6.54 -33.42
N SER A 349 -54.65 5.73 -34.30
CA SER A 349 -54.41 4.30 -34.13
C SER A 349 -53.02 3.92 -34.66
N GLY A 350 -52.06 4.84 -34.53
CA GLY A 350 -50.69 4.63 -34.95
C GLY A 350 -49.90 3.81 -33.94
N ASP A 351 -48.83 3.20 -34.45
CA ASP A 351 -47.89 2.36 -33.69
C ASP A 351 -46.49 3.00 -33.62
N TYR A 352 -46.26 4.12 -34.30
CA TYR A 352 -44.94 4.70 -34.54
C TYR A 352 -44.89 6.13 -33.96
N LEU A 353 -43.72 6.53 -33.45
CA LEU A 353 -43.47 7.87 -32.91
C LEU A 353 -42.30 8.50 -33.69
N THR A 354 -42.53 8.82 -34.97
CA THR A 354 -41.42 9.00 -35.92
C THR A 354 -40.60 10.27 -35.67
N ASP A 355 -41.13 11.27 -34.96
CA ASP A 355 -40.38 12.46 -34.56
C ASP A 355 -39.36 12.21 -33.44
N PHE A 356 -39.35 11.02 -32.82
CA PHE A 356 -38.30 10.60 -31.90
C PHE A 356 -37.17 9.82 -32.61
N GLU A 357 -37.40 9.27 -33.81
CA GLU A 357 -36.40 8.45 -34.50
C GLU A 357 -35.29 9.31 -35.16
N GLY A 358 -34.04 8.92 -34.95
CA GLY A 358 -32.86 9.66 -35.42
C GLY A 358 -32.48 10.86 -34.55
N VAL A 359 -32.97 10.93 -33.32
CA VAL A 359 -32.61 11.97 -32.33
C VAL A 359 -31.58 11.42 -31.35
N ASP A 360 -30.50 12.17 -31.12
CA ASP A 360 -29.47 11.86 -30.14
C ASP A 360 -29.86 12.35 -28.74
N ILE A 361 -29.58 11.54 -27.72
CA ILE A 361 -29.79 11.80 -26.30
C ILE A 361 -28.61 11.23 -25.50
N THR A 362 -28.11 11.97 -24.52
CA THR A 362 -27.07 11.46 -23.61
C THR A 362 -27.74 10.87 -22.39
N LEU A 363 -27.46 9.61 -22.08
CA LEU A 363 -27.91 8.94 -20.88
C LEU A 363 -26.67 8.58 -20.06
N PHE A 364 -26.57 9.11 -18.84
CA PHE A 364 -25.50 8.84 -17.87
C PHE A 364 -24.10 8.76 -18.53
N GLY A 365 -23.67 9.89 -19.11
CA GLY A 365 -22.37 10.06 -19.78
C GLY A 365 -22.26 9.49 -21.20
N VAL A 366 -23.15 8.58 -21.62
CA VAL A 366 -23.04 7.88 -22.91
C VAL A 366 -24.03 8.45 -23.94
N PRO A 367 -23.58 8.79 -25.17
CA PRO A 367 -24.45 9.26 -26.23
C PRO A 367 -25.15 8.10 -26.96
N PHE A 368 -26.47 8.19 -27.04
CA PHE A 368 -27.34 7.23 -27.73
C PHE A 368 -28.18 7.92 -28.80
N THR A 369 -28.31 7.31 -29.98
CA THR A 369 -29.37 7.70 -30.94
C THR A 369 -30.60 6.82 -30.73
N ILE A 370 -31.80 7.42 -30.70
CA ILE A 370 -33.07 6.69 -30.72
C ILE A 370 -33.30 6.14 -32.13
N VAL A 371 -33.19 4.83 -32.32
CA VAL A 371 -33.27 4.18 -33.65
C VAL A 371 -34.64 3.61 -33.99
N ARG A 372 -35.49 3.41 -32.96
CA ARG A 372 -36.91 3.06 -33.09
C ARG A 372 -37.69 3.64 -31.92
N ALA A 373 -38.83 4.27 -32.20
CA ALA A 373 -39.78 4.70 -31.18
C ALA A 373 -41.20 4.27 -31.58
N SER A 374 -41.88 3.56 -30.68
CA SER A 374 -43.12 2.84 -31.01
C SER A 374 -44.08 2.68 -29.84
N ARG A 375 -45.37 2.58 -30.15
CA ARG A 375 -46.44 2.15 -29.24
C ARG A 375 -46.70 0.66 -29.42
N ASN A 376 -46.97 -0.06 -28.34
CA ASN A 376 -47.09 -1.51 -28.36
C ASN A 376 -48.50 -1.99 -28.78
N GLY A 377 -48.74 -2.10 -30.09
CA GLY A 377 -49.92 -2.75 -30.66
C GLY A 377 -51.21 -1.94 -30.54
N GLY A 378 -51.14 -0.66 -30.90
CA GLY A 378 -52.26 0.29 -31.00
C GLY A 378 -52.77 0.82 -29.66
N ASN A 379 -52.33 0.26 -28.54
CA ASN A 379 -52.73 0.69 -27.20
C ASN A 379 -52.19 2.09 -26.90
N ALA A 380 -53.01 2.92 -26.25
CA ALA A 380 -52.58 4.22 -25.76
C ALA A 380 -51.84 4.05 -24.42
N GLY A 381 -50.76 4.80 -24.23
CA GLY A 381 -49.99 4.77 -22.98
C GLY A 381 -49.06 3.56 -22.80
N GLN A 382 -48.63 2.91 -23.89
CA GLN A 382 -47.52 1.94 -23.90
C GLN A 382 -46.44 2.42 -24.87
N ILE A 383 -45.17 2.32 -24.48
CA ILE A 383 -44.05 2.84 -25.28
C ILE A 383 -42.87 1.85 -25.29
N LYS A 384 -42.21 1.76 -26.43
CA LYS A 384 -40.92 1.10 -26.60
C LYS A 384 -39.98 2.00 -27.40
N LEU A 385 -38.83 2.30 -26.80
CA LEU A 385 -37.69 2.94 -27.42
C LEU A 385 -36.59 1.90 -27.63
N ILE A 386 -35.93 1.92 -28.78
CA ILE A 386 -34.64 1.25 -28.98
C ILE A 386 -33.61 2.33 -29.26
N LEU A 387 -32.51 2.29 -28.50
CA LEU A 387 -31.40 3.22 -28.51
C LEU A 387 -30.11 2.50 -28.89
N MET A 388 -29.22 3.20 -29.60
CA MET A 388 -27.92 2.68 -30.04
C MET A 388 -26.79 3.60 -29.55
N GLY A 389 -25.92 3.07 -28.69
CA GLY A 389 -24.78 3.78 -28.11
C GLY A 389 -23.67 3.94 -29.15
N ASN A 390 -23.14 5.16 -29.29
CA ASN A 390 -22.14 5.54 -30.30
C ASN A 390 -22.54 5.14 -31.75
N GLY A 391 -23.83 5.22 -32.08
CA GLY A 391 -24.37 4.72 -33.36
C GLY A 391 -24.10 5.65 -34.55
N GLN A 392 -23.22 5.26 -35.47
CA GLN A 392 -23.08 5.95 -36.76
C GLN A 392 -24.26 5.60 -37.68
N LEU A 393 -25.06 6.62 -38.06
CA LEU A 393 -26.16 6.51 -39.03
C LEU A 393 -25.66 6.67 -40.47
N ASP A 394 -26.04 5.76 -41.36
CA ASP A 394 -25.82 5.93 -42.81
C ASP A 394 -26.91 5.23 -43.66
N ALA A 395 -26.79 5.35 -45.00
CA ALA A 395 -27.69 4.73 -45.97
C ALA A 395 -26.95 4.25 -47.22
N LEU A 396 -27.16 2.99 -47.61
CA LEU A 396 -26.59 2.38 -48.83
C LEU A 396 -27.69 1.92 -49.80
N HIS A 397 -27.36 1.81 -51.09
CA HIS A 397 -28.20 1.14 -52.09
C HIS A 397 -27.85 -0.36 -52.22
N GLU A 398 -28.79 -1.14 -52.78
CA GLU A 398 -28.58 -2.57 -53.01
C GLU A 398 -27.40 -2.83 -53.96
N GLY A 399 -26.36 -3.49 -53.44
CA GLY A 399 -25.08 -3.75 -54.12
C GLY A 399 -23.94 -2.79 -53.78
N ASP A 400 -24.20 -1.71 -53.03
CA ASP A 400 -23.14 -0.81 -52.55
C ASP A 400 -22.34 -1.43 -51.39
N SER A 401 -21.12 -0.93 -51.18
CA SER A 401 -20.28 -1.28 -50.04
C SER A 401 -19.32 -0.16 -49.68
N GLU A 402 -19.28 0.18 -48.39
CA GLU A 402 -18.53 1.29 -47.80
C GLU A 402 -17.75 0.80 -46.56
N THR A 403 -16.82 1.59 -46.03
CA THR A 403 -16.00 1.20 -44.85
C THR A 403 -16.15 2.21 -43.72
N TYR A 404 -16.56 1.71 -42.55
CA TYR A 404 -16.81 2.49 -41.34
C TYR A 404 -15.69 2.27 -40.32
N THR A 405 -15.40 3.24 -39.45
CA THR A 405 -14.41 3.10 -38.39
C THR A 405 -15.05 3.32 -37.03
N ILE A 406 -15.06 2.29 -36.18
CA ILE A 406 -15.62 2.33 -34.82
C ILE A 406 -14.53 1.95 -33.84
N ASN A 407 -14.30 2.79 -32.82
CA ASN A 407 -13.26 2.60 -31.79
C ASN A 407 -11.86 2.28 -32.38
N GLY A 408 -11.54 2.88 -33.54
CA GLY A 408 -10.26 2.69 -34.24
C GLY A 408 -10.15 1.44 -35.13
N LYS A 409 -11.20 0.60 -35.20
CA LYS A 409 -11.24 -0.62 -36.04
C LYS A 409 -12.13 -0.40 -37.27
N GLU A 410 -11.73 -0.95 -38.41
CA GLU A 410 -12.46 -0.85 -39.68
C GLU A 410 -13.51 -1.95 -39.89
N TYR A 411 -14.65 -1.55 -40.45
CA TYR A 411 -15.82 -2.37 -40.72
C TYR A 411 -16.27 -2.12 -42.16
N ARG A 412 -15.84 -2.99 -43.08
CA ARG A 412 -16.29 -2.96 -44.48
C ARG A 412 -17.63 -3.66 -44.59
N LEU A 413 -18.66 -2.88 -44.91
CA LEU A 413 -20.07 -3.29 -44.93
C LEU A 413 -20.60 -3.24 -46.36
N SER A 414 -21.44 -4.21 -46.75
CA SER A 414 -22.19 -4.23 -48.00
C SER A 414 -23.68 -4.46 -47.75
N LEU A 415 -24.53 -3.89 -48.61
CA LEU A 415 -25.98 -4.12 -48.60
C LEU A 415 -26.33 -5.11 -49.73
N ASP A 416 -26.43 -6.39 -49.38
CA ASP A 416 -26.45 -7.49 -50.35
C ASP A 416 -27.84 -7.74 -50.98
N PHE A 417 -28.90 -7.31 -50.31
CA PHE A 417 -30.29 -7.53 -50.73
C PHE A 417 -31.26 -6.51 -50.11
N VAL A 418 -32.23 -6.03 -50.89
CA VAL A 418 -33.32 -5.16 -50.44
C VAL A 418 -34.67 -5.62 -51.01
N SER A 419 -35.68 -5.73 -50.15
CA SER A 419 -37.07 -5.96 -50.52
C SER A 419 -38.00 -4.89 -49.92
N SER A 420 -39.32 -5.02 -50.13
CA SER A 420 -40.32 -4.14 -49.55
C SER A 420 -40.50 -4.25 -48.03
N THR A 421 -39.86 -5.23 -47.37
CA THR A 421 -40.07 -5.55 -45.93
C THR A 421 -38.80 -5.95 -45.19
N GLU A 422 -37.82 -6.52 -45.88
CA GLU A 422 -36.58 -7.06 -45.30
C GLU A 422 -35.35 -6.72 -46.16
N THR A 423 -34.18 -6.56 -45.54
CA THR A 423 -32.88 -6.41 -46.21
C THR A 423 -31.84 -7.38 -45.62
N LYS A 424 -30.65 -7.46 -46.21
CA LYS A 424 -29.51 -8.22 -45.66
C LYS A 424 -28.19 -7.48 -45.92
N PHE A 425 -27.29 -7.54 -44.95
CA PHE A 425 -25.95 -6.98 -45.02
C PHE A 425 -24.86 -8.06 -44.89
N THR A 426 -23.64 -7.72 -45.32
CA THR A 426 -22.42 -8.44 -44.94
C THR A 426 -21.38 -7.44 -44.43
N ILE A 427 -20.77 -7.70 -43.27
CA ILE A 427 -19.81 -6.84 -42.58
C ILE A 427 -18.55 -7.66 -42.28
N ASN A 428 -17.39 -7.26 -42.78
CA ASN A 428 -16.11 -7.96 -42.57
C ASN A 428 -16.16 -9.49 -42.90
N ASN A 429 -16.99 -9.87 -43.88
CA ASN A 429 -17.34 -11.23 -44.29
C ASN A 429 -18.33 -12.00 -43.38
N GLU A 430 -18.73 -11.46 -42.22
CA GLU A 430 -19.88 -11.97 -41.48
C GLU A 430 -21.19 -11.47 -42.12
N SER A 431 -22.18 -12.35 -42.28
CA SER A 431 -23.33 -12.07 -43.15
C SER A 431 -24.65 -12.19 -42.39
N THR A 432 -25.43 -11.11 -42.30
CA THR A 432 -26.61 -11.03 -41.43
C THR A 432 -27.72 -11.99 -41.84
N GLY A 433 -28.67 -12.23 -40.93
CA GLY A 433 -30.00 -12.69 -41.32
C GLY A 433 -30.74 -11.68 -42.21
N LEU A 434 -31.97 -12.01 -42.60
CA LEU A 434 -32.91 -11.01 -43.13
C LEU A 434 -33.37 -10.12 -41.97
N LEU A 435 -33.25 -8.81 -42.13
CA LEU A 435 -33.58 -7.79 -41.12
C LEU A 435 -34.75 -6.94 -41.62
N ALA A 436 -35.74 -6.70 -40.77
CA ALA A 436 -36.85 -5.76 -41.03
C ALA A 436 -36.58 -4.39 -40.37
N SER A 437 -37.35 -3.35 -40.70
CA SER A 437 -37.26 -2.05 -40.02
C SER A 437 -37.50 -2.19 -38.50
N GLY A 438 -36.54 -1.72 -37.71
CA GLY A 438 -36.48 -1.87 -36.25
C GLY A 438 -35.75 -3.14 -35.77
N ALA A 439 -35.26 -4.01 -36.66
CA ALA A 439 -34.47 -5.18 -36.30
C ALA A 439 -32.98 -4.83 -36.11
N THR A 440 -32.32 -5.54 -35.20
CA THR A 440 -30.89 -5.37 -34.90
C THR A 440 -30.16 -6.72 -34.98
N TYR A 441 -28.87 -6.71 -35.32
CA TYR A 441 -28.01 -7.89 -35.36
C TYR A 441 -26.66 -7.59 -34.67
N LYS A 442 -26.16 -8.47 -33.81
CA LYS A 442 -24.85 -8.35 -33.14
C LYS A 442 -23.83 -9.22 -33.90
N LEU A 443 -22.72 -8.60 -34.30
CA LEU A 443 -21.58 -9.25 -34.92
C LEU A 443 -20.78 -10.04 -33.88
N SER A 444 -19.96 -10.98 -34.35
CA SER A 444 -19.09 -11.83 -33.53
C SER A 444 -18.07 -11.08 -32.67
N ASP A 445 -17.74 -9.83 -33.01
CA ASP A 445 -16.86 -8.94 -32.24
C ASP A 445 -17.60 -7.91 -31.35
N GLY A 446 -18.92 -8.04 -31.26
CA GLY A 446 -19.77 -7.27 -30.35
C GLY A 446 -20.46 -6.05 -30.97
N ILE A 447 -20.02 -5.56 -32.14
CA ILE A 447 -20.67 -4.42 -32.81
C ILE A 447 -22.09 -4.78 -33.25
N ILE A 448 -23.02 -3.83 -33.08
CA ILE A 448 -24.44 -4.03 -33.41
C ILE A 448 -24.81 -3.16 -34.62
N ILE A 449 -25.36 -3.81 -35.66
CA ILE A 449 -26.06 -3.14 -36.76
C ILE A 449 -27.55 -3.05 -36.44
N GLY A 450 -28.15 -1.87 -36.56
CA GLY A 450 -29.58 -1.63 -36.37
C GLY A 450 -30.22 -1.07 -37.64
N LEU A 451 -31.18 -1.79 -38.22
CA LEU A 451 -31.88 -1.37 -39.43
C LEU A 451 -33.01 -0.40 -39.09
N SER A 452 -32.83 0.89 -39.38
CA SER A 452 -33.86 1.91 -39.14
C SER A 452 -34.98 1.82 -40.18
N LYS A 453 -34.65 1.99 -41.46
CA LYS A 453 -35.64 2.15 -42.54
C LYS A 453 -35.24 1.43 -43.81
N ILE A 454 -36.25 0.96 -44.54
CA ILE A 454 -36.10 0.34 -45.86
C ILE A 454 -36.83 1.23 -46.87
N ASP A 455 -36.17 1.52 -47.99
CA ASP A 455 -36.72 2.28 -49.11
C ASP A 455 -36.65 1.40 -50.36
N TYR A 456 -37.81 0.91 -50.82
CA TYR A 456 -37.94 -0.04 -51.93
C TYR A 456 -39.04 0.39 -52.91
N GLN A 457 -38.80 0.23 -54.22
CA GLN A 457 -39.72 0.67 -55.28
C GLN A 457 -39.74 -0.34 -56.44
N ASP A 458 -40.86 -1.07 -56.58
CA ASP A 458 -41.05 -2.18 -57.53
C ASP A 458 -41.22 -1.74 -59.00
N PHE A 459 -40.24 -1.01 -59.55
CA PHE A 459 -40.13 -0.68 -60.97
C PHE A 459 -38.67 -0.56 -61.42
N ALA A 460 -38.43 -0.73 -62.72
CA ALA A 460 -37.07 -0.69 -63.27
C ALA A 460 -36.42 0.71 -63.08
N GLY A 461 -35.39 0.77 -62.24
CA GLY A 461 -34.75 2.03 -61.83
C GLY A 461 -35.41 2.72 -60.63
N GLY A 462 -36.24 2.01 -59.86
CA GLY A 462 -36.71 2.45 -58.55
C GLY A 462 -35.60 2.43 -57.50
N VAL A 463 -35.81 3.17 -56.41
CA VAL A 463 -34.88 3.19 -55.27
C VAL A 463 -34.96 1.88 -54.48
N HIS A 464 -33.81 1.23 -54.30
CA HIS A 464 -33.60 0.09 -53.41
C HIS A 464 -32.47 0.48 -52.43
N SER A 465 -32.79 0.70 -51.15
CA SER A 465 -31.80 1.12 -50.13
C SER A 465 -32.24 0.81 -48.70
N ALA A 466 -31.27 0.76 -47.80
CA ALA A 466 -31.46 0.61 -46.36
C ALA A 466 -30.78 1.74 -45.59
N LYS A 467 -31.47 2.31 -44.59
CA LYS A 467 -30.88 3.19 -43.58
C LYS A 467 -30.58 2.41 -42.32
N PHE A 468 -29.35 2.45 -41.84
CA PHE A 468 -28.91 1.66 -40.69
C PHE A 468 -28.00 2.47 -39.76
N PHE A 469 -27.92 2.00 -38.52
CA PHE A 469 -26.97 2.43 -37.51
C PHE A 469 -25.93 1.33 -37.31
N LEU A 470 -24.67 1.71 -37.07
CA LEU A 470 -23.60 0.83 -36.64
C LEU A 470 -23.07 1.36 -35.29
N GLY A 471 -23.25 0.61 -34.20
CA GLY A 471 -22.98 1.09 -32.83
C GLY A 471 -22.40 0.03 -31.88
N THR A 472 -22.01 0.46 -30.68
CA THR A 472 -21.22 -0.35 -29.74
C THR A 472 -22.04 -1.03 -28.65
N GLN A 473 -23.21 -0.49 -28.32
CA GLN A 473 -24.14 -0.98 -27.30
C GLN A 473 -25.56 -0.69 -27.78
N LYS A 474 -26.54 -1.49 -27.36
CA LYS A 474 -27.96 -1.22 -27.60
C LYS A 474 -28.70 -1.22 -26.27
N ILE A 475 -29.64 -0.29 -26.11
CA ILE A 475 -30.58 -0.29 -24.99
C ILE A 475 -32.00 -0.32 -25.54
N GLU A 476 -32.82 -1.24 -25.06
CA GLU A 476 -34.27 -1.25 -25.29
C GLU A 476 -34.98 -0.90 -23.99
N LEU A 477 -35.64 0.27 -23.99
CA LEU A 477 -36.47 0.76 -22.90
C LEU A 477 -37.93 0.52 -23.28
N LYS A 478 -38.69 -0.13 -22.39
CA LYS A 478 -40.09 -0.51 -22.65
C LYS A 478 -40.91 -0.26 -21.41
N ASP A 479 -42.05 0.43 -21.58
CA ASP A 479 -43.08 0.55 -20.57
C ASP A 479 -44.44 0.09 -21.12
N THR A 480 -45.22 -0.55 -20.26
CA THR A 480 -46.57 -1.05 -20.52
C THR A 480 -47.68 -0.19 -19.92
N ASN A 481 -47.34 0.86 -19.15
CA ASN A 481 -48.30 1.84 -18.65
C ASN A 481 -47.61 3.16 -18.23
N ILE A 482 -47.54 4.16 -19.11
CA ILE A 482 -46.89 5.46 -18.81
C ILE A 482 -47.56 6.32 -17.71
N ASN A 483 -48.58 5.78 -17.03
CA ASN A 483 -49.38 6.44 -16.00
C ASN A 483 -49.14 5.82 -14.59
N ASN A 484 -48.16 4.92 -14.42
CA ASN A 484 -47.72 4.48 -13.09
C ASN A 484 -46.20 4.64 -12.91
N SER A 485 -45.80 5.03 -11.70
CA SER A 485 -44.39 5.11 -11.30
C SER A 485 -43.89 3.73 -10.80
N ALA A 486 -44.31 2.63 -11.43
CA ALA A 486 -44.05 1.26 -10.98
C ALA A 486 -44.11 0.25 -12.14
N SER A 487 -42.97 -0.31 -12.51
CA SER A 487 -42.83 -1.18 -13.68
C SER A 487 -43.30 -2.62 -13.41
N ASP A 488 -44.54 -2.89 -13.83
CA ASP A 488 -45.20 -4.21 -13.81
C ASP A 488 -44.69 -5.16 -14.93
N ASN A 489 -44.02 -4.64 -15.97
CA ASN A 489 -43.59 -5.40 -17.17
C ASN A 489 -42.57 -4.63 -18.05
N GLY A 490 -41.76 -3.73 -17.47
CA GLY A 490 -40.83 -2.84 -18.17
C GLY A 490 -39.36 -3.16 -17.88
N ASP A 491 -38.99 -4.43 -18.04
CA ASP A 491 -37.63 -4.93 -17.85
C ASP A 491 -36.62 -4.19 -18.77
N LEU A 492 -35.47 -3.77 -18.21
CA LEU A 492 -34.39 -3.18 -19.00
C LEU A 492 -33.78 -4.24 -19.93
N LYS A 493 -33.41 -3.86 -21.15
CA LYS A 493 -32.66 -4.72 -22.06
C LYS A 493 -31.40 -4.04 -22.54
N VAL A 494 -30.26 -4.57 -22.14
CA VAL A 494 -28.95 -4.24 -22.71
C VAL A 494 -28.64 -5.29 -23.78
N ASP A 495 -28.28 -4.81 -24.97
CA ASP A 495 -28.05 -5.55 -26.21
C ASP A 495 -29.19 -6.49 -26.65
N TYR A 496 -29.17 -7.72 -26.14
CA TYR A 496 -30.17 -8.78 -26.41
C TYR A 496 -30.57 -9.53 -25.13
N GLY A 497 -29.92 -9.24 -24.00
CA GLY A 497 -30.32 -9.72 -22.69
C GLY A 497 -31.62 -9.06 -22.22
N THR A 498 -32.25 -9.67 -21.23
CA THR A 498 -33.15 -8.95 -20.32
C THR A 498 -32.39 -8.86 -19.02
N ILE A 499 -32.17 -7.66 -18.50
CA ILE A 499 -31.57 -7.48 -17.19
C ILE A 499 -32.70 -7.60 -16.19
N ASN A 500 -32.67 -8.66 -15.38
CA ASN A 500 -33.86 -9.06 -14.61
C ASN A 500 -34.14 -8.08 -13.47
N ASP A 501 -33.07 -7.50 -12.93
CA ASP A 501 -33.06 -6.67 -11.73
C ASP A 501 -32.88 -5.17 -12.04
N ALA A 502 -32.89 -4.80 -13.33
CA ALA A 502 -33.02 -3.41 -13.77
C ALA A 502 -34.35 -3.17 -14.51
N LYS A 503 -35.04 -2.09 -14.17
CA LYS A 503 -36.38 -1.76 -14.70
C LYS A 503 -36.45 -0.35 -15.26
N ALA A 504 -36.90 -0.26 -16.51
CA ALA A 504 -37.33 0.99 -17.11
C ALA A 504 -38.75 1.36 -16.64
N ILE A 505 -38.93 2.64 -16.32
CA ILE A 505 -40.21 3.31 -16.07
C ILE A 505 -40.21 4.56 -16.96
N ILE A 506 -41.26 4.77 -17.74
CA ILE A 506 -41.36 5.90 -18.68
C ILE A 506 -42.66 6.66 -18.42
N GLU A 507 -42.55 7.88 -17.89
CA GLU A 507 -43.71 8.72 -17.58
C GLU A 507 -43.98 9.72 -18.73
N GLY A 508 -45.26 9.94 -19.04
CA GLY A 508 -45.66 10.84 -20.11
C GLY A 508 -47.17 10.88 -20.37
N VAL A 509 -47.57 11.49 -21.49
CA VAL A 509 -48.97 11.66 -21.89
C VAL A 509 -49.19 11.25 -23.35
N ASP A 510 -50.11 10.33 -23.57
CA ASP A 510 -50.57 9.90 -24.89
C ASP A 510 -52.04 10.32 -25.07
N ASP A 511 -52.29 11.37 -25.87
CA ASP A 511 -53.65 11.82 -26.19
C ASP A 511 -54.31 11.04 -27.34
N GLY A 512 -53.59 10.05 -27.88
CA GLY A 512 -53.94 9.24 -29.03
C GLY A 512 -53.43 9.79 -30.35
N VAL A 513 -53.10 11.08 -30.46
CA VAL A 513 -52.69 11.78 -31.69
C VAL A 513 -51.29 12.39 -31.56
N THR A 514 -50.92 12.78 -30.34
CA THR A 514 -49.61 13.25 -29.90
C THR A 514 -49.15 12.40 -28.72
N PHE A 515 -47.89 11.97 -28.72
CA PHE A 515 -47.21 11.43 -27.55
C PHE A 515 -46.28 12.48 -26.95
N LYS A 516 -46.27 12.59 -25.63
CA LYS A 516 -45.39 13.48 -24.85
C LYS A 516 -44.60 12.63 -23.86
N LEU A 517 -43.28 12.71 -23.92
CA LEU A 517 -42.36 12.07 -22.99
C LEU A 517 -41.92 13.10 -21.95
N ASP A 518 -42.10 12.75 -20.67
CA ASP A 518 -41.86 13.64 -19.53
C ASP A 518 -40.63 13.16 -18.74
N ARG A 519 -40.54 11.86 -18.42
CA ARG A 519 -39.40 11.28 -17.69
C ARG A 519 -39.02 9.87 -18.14
N ILE A 520 -37.74 9.56 -18.02
CA ILE A 520 -37.20 8.19 -18.08
C ILE A 520 -36.56 7.89 -16.73
N ASN A 521 -36.96 6.78 -16.11
CA ASN A 521 -36.41 6.29 -14.85
C ASN A 521 -35.86 4.87 -15.05
N ILE A 522 -34.67 4.61 -14.53
CA ILE A 522 -34.04 3.29 -14.50
C ILE A 522 -33.78 2.93 -13.04
N ASN A 523 -34.58 2.01 -12.51
CA ASN A 523 -34.38 1.44 -11.18
C ASN A 523 -33.42 0.24 -11.32
N MET A 524 -32.36 0.19 -10.52
CA MET A 524 -31.33 -0.86 -10.56
C MET A 524 -31.30 -1.53 -9.19
N SER A 525 -31.56 -2.84 -9.13
CA SER A 525 -31.63 -3.63 -7.90
C SER A 525 -30.59 -4.75 -7.87
N ALA A 526 -30.25 -5.24 -6.68
CA ALA A 526 -29.32 -6.35 -6.47
C ALA A 526 -30.01 -7.72 -6.60
N ASP A 527 -29.44 -8.64 -7.39
CA ASP A 527 -29.96 -10.01 -7.57
C ASP A 527 -29.52 -10.98 -6.44
N ASP A 528 -28.45 -10.63 -5.72
CA ASP A 528 -27.90 -11.36 -4.57
C ASP A 528 -27.34 -10.39 -3.50
N ASP A 529 -26.75 -10.93 -2.43
CA ASP A 529 -26.12 -10.17 -1.34
C ASP A 529 -24.66 -9.81 -1.71
N PHE A 530 -24.40 -8.62 -2.25
CA PHE A 530 -23.06 -8.23 -2.71
C PHE A 530 -22.19 -7.66 -1.58
N TYR A 531 -20.96 -8.16 -1.46
CA TYR A 531 -19.92 -7.63 -0.57
C TYR A 531 -18.80 -6.97 -1.39
N ILE A 532 -18.59 -5.66 -1.23
CA ILE A 532 -17.49 -4.92 -1.88
C ILE A 532 -16.43 -4.61 -0.82
N GLY A 533 -15.27 -5.25 -0.91
CA GLY A 533 -14.13 -5.02 -0.01
C GLY A 533 -13.29 -3.80 -0.38
N ALA A 534 -12.34 -3.44 0.49
CA ALA A 534 -11.46 -2.30 0.29
C ALA A 534 -10.61 -2.42 -0.99
N GLY A 535 -10.70 -1.41 -1.86
CA GLY A 535 -10.07 -1.36 -3.18
C GLY A 535 -10.82 -2.12 -4.27
N GLN A 536 -12.05 -2.59 -4.03
CA GLN A 536 -12.88 -3.30 -5.01
C GLN A 536 -14.04 -2.44 -5.52
N ARG A 537 -14.65 -2.89 -6.62
CA ARG A 537 -15.78 -2.25 -7.30
C ARG A 537 -17.00 -3.15 -7.37
N LEU A 538 -18.17 -2.55 -7.49
CA LEU A 538 -19.42 -3.27 -7.71
C LEU A 538 -19.41 -4.02 -9.06
N SER A 539 -18.97 -3.40 -10.16
CA SER A 539 -18.90 -4.08 -11.46
C SER A 539 -17.89 -5.25 -11.51
N GLU A 540 -16.92 -5.27 -10.59
CA GLU A 540 -15.88 -6.29 -10.49
C GLU A 540 -16.23 -7.41 -9.48
N ASN A 541 -17.37 -7.31 -8.78
CA ASN A 541 -17.81 -8.32 -7.83
C ASN A 541 -18.20 -9.64 -8.57
N PRO A 542 -17.63 -10.81 -8.20
CA PRO A 542 -17.86 -12.08 -8.91
C PRO A 542 -19.25 -12.69 -8.73
N GLU A 543 -20.06 -12.17 -7.81
CA GLU A 543 -21.44 -12.56 -7.54
C GLU A 543 -22.43 -11.80 -8.42
N LEU A 544 -22.02 -10.66 -8.99
CA LEU A 544 -22.82 -9.83 -9.90
C LEU A 544 -22.98 -10.50 -11.27
N ARG A 545 -24.08 -11.25 -11.45
CA ARG A 545 -24.27 -12.12 -12.64
C ARG A 545 -24.58 -11.36 -13.93
N GLU A 546 -25.14 -10.17 -13.82
CA GLU A 546 -25.54 -9.30 -14.94
C GLU A 546 -24.95 -7.88 -14.70
N PRO A 547 -23.64 -7.65 -14.90
CA PRO A 547 -22.99 -6.34 -14.64
C PRO A 547 -23.55 -5.20 -15.51
N GLU A 548 -24.29 -5.52 -16.57
CA GLU A 548 -25.18 -4.62 -17.31
C GLU A 548 -26.26 -3.93 -16.45
N VAL A 549 -26.51 -4.39 -15.21
CA VAL A 549 -27.40 -3.73 -14.23
C VAL A 549 -26.92 -2.32 -13.88
N LEU A 550 -25.61 -2.06 -13.93
CA LEU A 550 -25.03 -0.72 -13.79
C LEU A 550 -25.20 0.06 -15.10
N PHE A 551 -26.46 0.43 -15.37
CA PHE A 551 -26.97 1.09 -16.56
C PHE A 551 -25.94 2.00 -17.28
N THR A 552 -25.79 1.77 -18.60
CA THR A 552 -24.77 2.29 -19.53
C THR A 552 -23.34 1.75 -19.38
N GLN A 553 -22.96 1.20 -18.22
CA GLN A 553 -21.61 0.71 -17.90
C GLN A 553 -20.51 1.81 -17.96
N ALA A 554 -20.90 3.09 -17.84
CA ALA A 554 -19.97 4.23 -17.80
C ALA A 554 -19.71 4.78 -16.39
N TRP A 555 -20.25 4.13 -15.35
CA TRP A 555 -20.10 4.48 -13.94
C TRP A 555 -20.03 3.20 -13.09
N ASP A 556 -19.54 3.33 -11.85
CA ASP A 556 -19.35 2.20 -10.92
C ASP A 556 -19.35 2.71 -9.47
N ILE A 557 -19.37 1.80 -8.50
CA ILE A 557 -19.24 2.08 -7.07
C ILE A 557 -17.98 1.39 -6.55
N GLU A 558 -16.94 2.16 -6.21
CA GLU A 558 -15.68 1.68 -5.64
C GLU A 558 -15.65 1.91 -4.13
N TYR A 559 -15.37 0.87 -3.34
CA TYR A 559 -15.21 1.00 -1.88
C TYR A 559 -13.72 1.08 -1.54
N LEU A 560 -13.26 2.23 -1.04
CA LEU A 560 -11.83 2.46 -0.74
C LEU A 560 -11.37 1.91 0.62
N GLY A 561 -12.27 1.29 1.40
CA GLY A 561 -11.99 0.87 2.78
C GLY A 561 -11.92 2.03 3.77
N LEU A 562 -11.50 1.72 5.00
CA LEU A 562 -11.40 2.68 6.10
C LEU A 562 -9.99 3.29 6.21
N SER A 563 -9.91 4.61 6.40
CA SER A 563 -8.65 5.35 6.50
C SER A 563 -8.34 5.78 7.95
N SER A 564 -7.06 5.71 8.34
CA SER A 564 -6.59 6.14 9.67
C SER A 564 -6.09 7.59 9.66
N SER A 565 -6.75 8.49 10.39
CA SER A 565 -6.29 9.87 10.59
C SER A 565 -5.02 9.96 11.46
N PRO A 566 -4.13 10.95 11.24
CA PRO A 566 -2.95 11.13 12.08
C PRO A 566 -3.32 11.58 13.50
N THR A 567 -2.69 10.97 14.51
CA THR A 567 -2.89 11.31 15.92
C THR A 567 -1.74 12.16 16.47
N GLU A 568 -2.02 13.21 17.22
CA GLU A 568 -1.01 13.86 18.08
C GLU A 568 -1.00 13.21 19.47
N LYS A 569 0.11 13.34 20.20
CA LYS A 569 0.32 12.72 21.51
C LYS A 569 0.53 13.77 22.60
N ILE A 570 -0.51 14.03 23.39
CA ILE A 570 -0.43 14.80 24.63
C ILE A 570 0.07 13.83 25.72
N ARG A 571 1.11 14.21 26.47
CA ARG A 571 1.67 13.37 27.54
C ARG A 571 1.79 14.14 28.85
N ILE A 572 1.50 13.45 29.96
CA ILE A 572 1.94 13.90 31.28
C ILE A 572 3.06 12.98 31.74
N LYS A 573 4.23 13.57 32.00
CA LYS A 573 5.48 12.89 32.38
C LYS A 573 5.86 13.25 33.80
N THR A 574 6.64 12.41 34.47
CA THR A 574 7.31 12.76 35.73
C THR A 574 8.82 12.89 35.50
N SER A 575 9.37 14.05 35.85
CA SER A 575 10.82 14.32 35.85
C SER A 575 11.45 14.13 37.24
N GLY A 576 10.64 13.94 38.27
CA GLY A 576 11.05 13.49 39.59
C GLY A 576 9.87 13.03 40.44
N PHE A 577 10.13 12.34 41.55
CA PHE A 577 9.09 11.84 42.48
C PHE A 577 8.05 12.92 42.86
N ASN A 578 8.50 14.17 42.92
CA ASN A 578 7.75 15.33 43.35
C ASN A 578 7.46 16.34 42.23
N GLN A 579 7.60 15.97 40.94
CA GLN A 579 7.42 16.88 39.80
C GLN A 579 6.87 16.16 38.55
N TYR A 580 5.93 16.80 37.86
CA TYR A 580 5.39 16.40 36.57
C TYR A 580 5.50 17.52 35.53
N GLU A 581 5.60 17.12 34.27
CA GLU A 581 5.66 17.95 33.06
C GLU A 581 4.50 17.61 32.12
N LEU A 582 3.99 18.61 31.40
CA LEU A 582 3.03 18.47 30.32
C LEU A 582 3.77 18.64 28.98
N GLU A 583 3.69 17.64 28.13
CA GLU A 583 4.28 17.58 26.79
C GLU A 583 3.15 17.52 25.74
N PHE A 584 3.21 18.35 24.72
CA PHE A 584 2.21 18.42 23.65
C PHE A 584 2.82 18.97 22.34
N VAL A 585 2.05 18.96 21.25
CA VAL A 585 2.43 19.59 19.99
C VAL A 585 1.77 20.97 19.88
N ASP A 586 2.55 22.02 19.69
CA ASP A 586 2.09 23.40 19.55
C ASP A 586 1.42 23.64 18.19
N GLY A 587 0.74 24.79 18.03
CA GLY A 587 0.01 25.11 16.80
C GLY A 587 0.86 25.32 15.54
N ASN A 588 2.19 25.20 15.64
CA ASN A 588 3.13 25.23 14.51
C ASN A 588 3.75 23.84 14.25
N GLY A 589 3.26 22.78 14.91
CA GLY A 589 3.77 21.41 14.78
C GLY A 589 5.02 21.09 15.61
N ASN A 590 5.50 22.02 16.46
CA ASN A 590 6.69 21.77 17.28
C ASN A 590 6.31 21.17 18.64
N LYS A 591 7.28 20.51 19.26
CA LYS A 591 7.04 19.72 20.47
C LYS A 591 7.38 20.51 21.73
N ALA A 592 6.37 21.12 22.35
CA ALA A 592 6.52 21.84 23.61
C ALA A 592 6.57 20.87 24.82
N THR A 593 7.28 21.24 25.89
CA THR A 593 7.25 20.54 27.18
C THR A 593 7.46 21.53 28.31
N ALA A 594 6.51 21.64 29.23
CA ALA A 594 6.51 22.59 30.33
C ALA A 594 6.38 21.88 31.69
N PRO A 595 7.03 22.34 32.77
CA PRO A 595 6.79 21.81 34.10
C PRO A 595 5.38 22.20 34.55
N PHE A 596 4.59 21.20 34.95
CA PHE A 596 3.15 21.33 35.19
C PHE A 596 2.81 21.38 36.67
N ALA A 597 3.36 20.48 37.50
CA ALA A 597 3.02 20.45 38.92
C ALA A 597 4.13 19.85 39.78
N TYR A 598 4.41 20.46 40.94
CA TYR A 598 5.44 20.01 41.87
C TYR A 598 5.01 20.10 43.36
N THR A 599 5.77 19.46 44.25
CA THR A 599 5.61 19.63 45.72
C THR A 599 6.95 19.62 46.44
N LEU A 600 7.17 20.55 47.37
CA LEU A 600 8.40 20.64 48.17
C LEU A 600 8.27 19.97 49.55
N ASP A 601 7.05 19.92 50.09
CA ASP A 601 6.74 19.44 51.44
C ASP A 601 5.95 18.12 51.46
N GLY A 602 5.33 17.74 50.34
CA GLY A 602 4.43 16.60 50.24
C GLY A 602 3.02 16.84 50.75
N THR A 603 2.65 18.09 50.99
CA THR A 603 1.32 18.53 51.47
C THR A 603 0.74 19.71 50.70
N THR A 604 1.57 20.50 50.03
CA THR A 604 1.18 21.63 49.19
C THR A 604 1.55 21.31 47.74
N LEU A 605 0.61 21.50 46.81
CA LEU A 605 0.87 21.37 45.38
C LEU A 605 1.12 22.75 44.79
N HIS A 606 2.17 22.85 43.98
CA HIS A 606 2.60 24.06 43.29
C HIS A 606 2.60 23.81 41.77
N PHE A 607 2.66 24.86 40.97
CA PHE A 607 2.34 24.82 39.54
C PHE A 607 3.50 25.41 38.73
N GLY A 608 4.28 24.54 38.07
CA GLY A 608 5.66 24.81 37.61
C GLY A 608 6.62 23.72 38.09
N ASP A 609 7.86 24.10 38.42
CA ASP A 609 8.89 23.28 39.07
C ASP A 609 9.47 23.92 40.34
N ASN A 610 10.42 23.23 40.99
CA ASN A 610 10.95 23.60 42.31
C ASN A 610 11.62 24.99 42.38
N ASP A 611 12.07 25.54 41.25
CA ASP A 611 12.74 26.84 41.16
C ASP A 611 11.99 27.84 40.25
N ASP A 612 11.25 27.38 39.22
CA ASP A 612 10.52 28.21 38.23
C ASP A 612 8.98 27.92 38.21
N ASP A 613 8.11 28.93 38.32
CA ASP A 613 6.64 28.75 38.22
C ASP A 613 6.16 28.63 36.74
N LEU A 614 4.99 28.01 36.51
CA LEU A 614 4.29 28.02 35.21
C LEU A 614 3.07 28.95 35.27
N ILE A 615 3.03 29.97 34.42
CA ILE A 615 1.96 30.99 34.44
C ILE A 615 0.97 30.80 33.28
N VAL A 616 -0.26 30.45 33.64
CA VAL A 616 -1.43 30.36 32.73
C VAL A 616 -2.53 31.38 33.08
N ASP A 617 -2.23 32.31 33.99
CA ASP A 617 -3.17 33.33 34.48
C ASP A 617 -2.57 34.74 34.31
N GLU A 618 -3.24 35.56 33.50
CA GLU A 618 -2.86 36.93 33.14
C GLU A 618 -2.75 37.89 34.34
N HIS A 619 -3.37 37.53 35.47
CA HIS A 619 -3.33 38.31 36.68
C HIS A 619 -2.00 38.18 37.44
N ILE A 620 -1.25 37.08 37.19
CA ILE A 620 -0.05 36.71 37.96
C ILE A 620 1.20 37.38 37.36
N ASN A 621 2.13 37.76 38.24
CA ASN A 621 3.44 38.29 37.87
C ASN A 621 4.36 37.17 37.39
N ILE A 622 5.04 37.38 36.26
CA ILE A 622 6.08 36.49 35.72
C ILE A 622 7.44 37.06 36.13
N THR A 623 8.25 36.25 36.78
CA THR A 623 9.61 36.56 37.26
C THR A 623 10.67 35.85 36.40
N LYS A 624 11.95 36.15 36.64
CA LYS A 624 13.03 35.64 35.80
C LYS A 624 13.11 34.12 35.91
N ASP A 625 13.18 33.49 34.74
CA ASP A 625 13.25 32.07 34.45
C ASP A 625 11.94 31.29 34.61
N ASP A 626 10.84 31.92 35.04
CA ASP A 626 9.47 31.36 34.97
C ASP A 626 9.01 31.04 33.52
N TYR A 627 8.12 30.04 33.41
CA TYR A 627 7.42 29.66 32.18
C TYR A 627 6.06 30.35 32.10
N PHE A 628 5.56 30.60 30.89
CA PHE A 628 4.19 31.09 30.68
C PHE A 628 3.61 30.64 29.34
N ILE A 629 2.28 30.53 29.28
CA ILE A 629 1.55 30.05 28.09
C ILE A 629 0.78 31.20 27.47
N ILE A 630 0.90 31.35 26.15
CA ILE A 630 0.16 32.35 25.35
C ILE A 630 -0.64 31.66 24.24
N THR A 631 -1.87 32.12 24.01
CA THR A 631 -2.80 31.55 23.02
C THR A 631 -3.62 32.68 22.43
N ASP A 632 -3.69 32.82 21.11
CA ASP A 632 -4.56 33.82 20.49
C ASP A 632 -6.04 33.39 20.56
N THR A 633 -6.76 33.86 21.58
CA THR A 633 -8.16 33.49 21.82
C THR A 633 -9.16 34.21 20.91
N LEU A 634 -8.68 34.95 19.90
CA LEU A 634 -9.53 35.66 18.92
C LEU A 634 -9.89 34.82 17.67
N GLN A 635 -9.20 33.71 17.40
CA GLN A 635 -9.58 32.72 16.35
C GLN A 635 -10.65 31.75 16.89
N GLU A 636 -11.10 30.75 16.12
CA GLU A 636 -12.04 29.71 16.61
C GLU A 636 -11.31 28.49 17.22
N ASP A 637 -11.94 27.77 18.17
CA ASP A 637 -11.31 26.60 18.84
C ASP A 637 -11.00 25.51 17.79
N GLY A 638 -9.71 25.20 17.60
CA GLY A 638 -9.18 24.43 16.47
C GLY A 638 -8.16 25.21 15.64
N GLU A 639 -8.38 26.50 15.39
CA GLU A 639 -7.49 27.39 14.60
C GLU A 639 -6.53 28.23 15.46
N ARG A 640 -6.52 28.02 16.78
CA ARG A 640 -5.76 28.81 17.76
C ARG A 640 -4.35 28.25 17.96
N ASN A 641 -3.31 29.05 17.73
CA ASN A 641 -1.95 28.63 18.04
C ASN A 641 -1.56 29.01 19.48
N THR A 642 -1.24 28.01 20.30
CA THR A 642 -0.60 28.18 21.61
C THR A 642 0.92 28.10 21.51
N TYR A 643 1.62 28.84 22.38
CA TYR A 643 3.08 28.79 22.57
C TYR A 643 3.42 28.69 24.06
N VAL A 644 4.51 28.00 24.38
CA VAL A 644 5.11 27.99 25.72
C VAL A 644 6.40 28.82 25.67
N LEU A 645 6.43 29.92 26.41
CA LEU A 645 7.60 30.78 26.52
C LEU A 645 8.22 30.68 27.93
N ARG A 646 9.53 30.91 28.04
CA ARG A 646 10.25 31.06 29.31
C ARG A 646 10.94 32.42 29.38
N TYR A 647 10.65 33.22 30.41
CA TYR A 647 11.16 34.58 30.52
C TYR A 647 12.60 34.61 31.03
N ARG A 648 13.58 34.92 30.18
CA ARG A 648 15.01 34.98 30.55
C ARG A 648 15.44 36.29 31.22
N GLY A 649 14.47 37.12 31.61
CA GLY A 649 14.70 38.43 32.21
C GLY A 649 14.85 39.54 31.18
N ALA A 650 15.37 40.69 31.63
CA ALA A 650 15.41 41.91 30.84
C ALA A 650 16.59 42.80 31.24
N ASP A 651 17.12 43.55 30.29
CA ASP A 651 18.08 44.62 30.60
C ASP A 651 17.35 45.81 31.22
N LYS A 652 17.95 46.47 32.21
CA LYS A 652 17.40 47.66 32.85
C LYS A 652 17.18 48.81 31.86
N VAL A 653 16.17 49.63 32.15
CA VAL A 653 15.71 50.73 31.26
C VAL A 653 16.71 51.89 31.08
N THR A 654 17.88 51.83 31.72
CA THR A 654 18.96 52.83 31.59
C THR A 654 20.05 52.45 30.59
N ASP A 655 20.02 51.23 30.03
CA ASP A 655 21.02 50.78 29.07
C ASP A 655 20.68 51.26 27.64
N ASP A 656 21.68 51.29 26.74
CA ASP A 656 21.57 52.00 25.45
C ASP A 656 20.54 51.40 24.46
N SER A 657 20.09 50.16 24.67
CA SER A 657 19.05 49.48 23.89
C SER A 657 18.49 48.28 24.69
N PRO A 658 17.60 48.50 25.67
CA PRO A 658 17.21 47.47 26.62
C PRO A 658 16.16 46.53 26.02
N VAL A 659 16.34 45.22 26.19
CA VAL A 659 15.43 44.20 25.65
C VAL A 659 14.89 43.27 26.74
N LEU A 660 13.63 42.87 26.58
CA LEU A 660 13.03 41.70 27.22
C LEU A 660 13.49 40.45 26.48
N LYS A 661 13.76 39.34 27.18
CA LYS A 661 14.33 38.12 26.60
C LYS A 661 13.45 36.93 26.93
N PHE A 662 13.12 36.12 25.93
CA PHE A 662 12.32 34.91 26.08
C PHE A 662 12.98 33.76 25.31
N ASP A 663 12.90 32.54 25.83
CA ASP A 663 13.07 31.33 25.00
C ASP A 663 11.67 30.84 24.62
N ASP A 664 11.42 30.53 23.36
CA ASP A 664 10.28 29.71 22.93
C ASP A 664 10.67 28.23 23.09
N ILE A 665 9.86 27.49 23.85
CA ILE A 665 10.12 26.09 24.21
C ILE A 665 9.73 25.13 23.08
N GLY A 666 8.81 25.52 22.19
CA GLY A 666 8.42 24.72 21.03
C GLY A 666 9.48 24.75 19.94
N SER A 667 9.83 25.94 19.46
CA SER A 667 10.83 26.14 18.38
C SER A 667 12.29 26.12 18.85
N GLY A 668 12.55 26.40 20.13
CA GLY A 668 13.89 26.63 20.67
C GLY A 668 14.48 28.02 20.37
N GLU A 669 13.69 28.96 19.80
CA GLU A 669 14.18 30.30 19.43
C GLU A 669 14.33 31.25 20.63
N ARG A 670 15.39 32.06 20.63
CA ARG A 670 15.59 33.20 21.54
C ARG A 670 14.88 34.44 20.98
N ILE A 671 13.74 34.80 21.56
CA ILE A 671 13.00 36.01 21.21
C ILE A 671 13.52 37.18 22.07
N GLU A 672 14.18 38.16 21.45
CA GLU A 672 14.57 39.41 22.12
C GLU A 672 13.69 40.59 21.65
N LYS A 673 13.14 41.35 22.61
CA LYS A 673 12.18 42.41 22.35
C LYS A 673 12.59 43.73 23.01
N ALA A 674 13.10 44.66 22.20
CA ALA A 674 13.37 46.03 22.64
C ALA A 674 12.10 46.71 23.20
N TYR A 675 12.25 47.40 24.33
CA TYR A 675 11.14 48.01 25.06
C TYR A 675 11.44 49.47 25.47
N GLY A 676 10.39 50.24 25.80
CA GLY A 676 10.51 51.65 26.19
C GLY A 676 10.19 51.92 27.67
N GLN A 677 10.73 53.01 28.24
CA GLN A 677 10.29 53.47 29.56
C GLN A 677 8.85 54.01 29.47
N VAL A 678 7.94 53.46 30.30
CA VAL A 678 6.57 53.95 30.41
C VAL A 678 6.19 54.17 31.88
N SER A 679 5.44 55.23 32.16
CA SER A 679 5.16 55.68 33.53
C SER A 679 3.94 54.97 34.14
N GLY A 680 4.18 53.79 34.72
CA GLY A 680 3.18 53.00 35.46
C GLY A 680 2.53 51.89 34.65
N ASN A 681 1.96 50.91 35.36
CA ASN A 681 1.55 49.59 34.84
C ASN A 681 0.35 49.60 33.85
N THR A 682 -0.12 50.77 33.41
CA THR A 682 -1.29 50.93 32.52
C THR A 682 -0.95 50.83 31.04
N PHE A 683 0.33 50.85 30.68
CA PHE A 683 0.81 50.81 29.29
C PHE A 683 1.82 49.67 29.10
N PRO A 684 1.80 48.98 27.95
CA PRO A 684 2.76 47.92 27.68
C PRO A 684 4.16 48.50 27.42
N LEU A 685 5.17 47.79 27.92
CA LEU A 685 6.59 47.98 27.62
C LEU A 685 6.89 47.61 26.16
N ALA A 686 6.30 46.51 25.70
CA ALA A 686 6.48 45.94 24.36
C ALA A 686 5.29 45.04 23.93
N THR A 687 5.36 44.50 22.72
CA THR A 687 4.39 43.52 22.19
C THR A 687 5.12 42.38 21.49
N VAL A 688 4.91 41.16 21.95
CA VAL A 688 5.34 39.92 21.29
C VAL A 688 4.30 39.58 20.21
N LYS A 689 4.76 39.00 19.10
CA LYS A 689 3.90 38.63 17.96
C LYS A 689 4.28 37.23 17.52
N LEU A 690 3.36 36.28 17.71
CA LEU A 690 3.52 34.85 17.45
C LEU A 690 2.15 34.34 16.99
N GLY A 691 2.10 33.44 16.00
CA GLY A 691 0.85 32.83 15.51
C GLY A 691 -0.23 33.82 15.02
N GLY A 692 0.14 35.03 14.59
CA GLY A 692 -0.81 36.12 14.27
C GLY A 692 -1.22 36.99 15.46
N GLY A 693 -1.24 36.42 16.67
CA GLY A 693 -1.55 37.07 17.94
C GLY A 693 -0.62 38.22 18.33
N ASN A 694 -1.05 39.04 19.30
CA ASN A 694 -0.43 40.33 19.64
C ASN A 694 -0.27 40.56 21.16
N PHE A 695 0.38 39.62 21.84
CA PHE A 695 0.57 39.53 23.29
C PHE A 695 1.35 40.73 23.86
N ARG A 696 0.71 41.51 24.73
CA ARG A 696 1.27 42.76 25.28
C ARG A 696 2.00 42.52 26.60
N VAL A 697 3.25 42.96 26.69
CA VAL A 697 4.10 42.82 27.87
C VAL A 697 4.11 44.12 28.67
N TYR A 698 3.84 44.04 29.97
CA TYR A 698 3.77 45.14 30.92
C TYR A 698 4.77 44.94 32.06
N ALA A 699 5.10 46.00 32.79
CA ALA A 699 5.81 45.86 34.07
C ALA A 699 4.86 45.29 35.15
N GLY A 700 5.32 44.27 35.89
CA GLY A 700 4.63 43.73 37.06
C GLY A 700 4.70 44.69 38.25
N ASP A 701 5.82 45.40 38.40
CA ASP A 701 6.03 46.48 39.37
C ASP A 701 6.35 47.83 38.70
N VAL A 702 6.83 48.82 39.45
CA VAL A 702 7.16 50.18 38.97
C VAL A 702 8.68 50.43 38.84
N THR A 703 9.48 49.37 38.80
CA THR A 703 10.94 49.39 39.04
C THR A 703 11.76 48.72 37.94
N THR A 704 11.52 49.09 36.68
CA THR A 704 12.34 48.72 35.50
C THR A 704 13.77 49.29 35.49
N GLY A 705 14.26 49.79 36.63
CA GLY A 705 15.59 50.40 36.80
C GLY A 705 16.69 49.44 37.29
N ALA A 706 16.39 48.15 37.37
CA ALA A 706 17.34 47.06 37.61
C ALA A 706 17.16 46.00 36.52
N ASP A 707 18.19 45.20 36.30
CA ASP A 707 18.14 44.06 35.37
C ASP A 707 17.23 42.96 35.98
N ASP A 708 16.63 42.13 35.14
CA ASP A 708 15.76 41.00 35.52
C ASP A 708 14.50 41.39 36.32
N PHE A 709 13.89 42.54 36.00
CA PHE A 709 12.65 43.01 36.64
C PHE A 709 11.41 42.16 36.26
N VAL A 710 10.39 42.21 37.13
CA VAL A 710 9.15 41.43 37.03
C VAL A 710 8.20 41.99 35.96
N ILE A 711 7.58 41.10 35.16
CA ILE A 711 6.65 41.45 34.09
C ILE A 711 5.25 40.86 34.31
N ARG A 712 4.29 41.30 33.48
CA ARG A 712 3.02 40.61 33.22
C ARG A 712 2.74 40.63 31.73
N VAL A 713 2.00 39.65 31.25
CA VAL A 713 1.71 39.48 29.82
C VAL A 713 0.20 39.31 29.65
N ASP A 714 -0.35 39.97 28.63
CA ASP A 714 -1.67 39.66 28.06
C ASP A 714 -1.48 38.37 27.26
N LEU A 715 -1.92 37.26 27.86
CA LEU A 715 -1.64 35.88 27.43
C LEU A 715 -2.69 35.40 26.42
N ASN A 716 -3.90 35.95 26.51
CA ASN A 716 -5.07 35.54 25.73
C ASN A 716 -5.17 36.27 24.37
N GLY A 717 -4.44 37.38 24.17
CA GLY A 717 -4.37 38.13 22.92
C GLY A 717 -5.41 39.24 22.72
N ASP A 718 -6.40 39.39 23.62
CA ASP A 718 -7.46 40.42 23.53
C ASP A 718 -6.90 41.86 23.62
N GLY A 719 -5.68 42.02 24.14
CA GLY A 719 -4.99 43.28 24.26
C GLY A 719 -5.11 43.96 25.62
N THR A 720 -5.66 43.30 26.64
CA THR A 720 -5.83 43.83 27.99
C THR A 720 -5.31 42.85 29.05
N LEU A 721 -4.83 43.37 30.19
CA LEU A 721 -4.52 42.52 31.35
C LEU A 721 -5.77 42.29 32.19
N ALA A 722 -6.05 41.04 32.51
CA ALA A 722 -7.18 40.67 33.35
C ALA A 722 -7.11 41.31 34.76
N SER A 723 -8.21 41.94 35.18
CA SER A 723 -8.34 42.53 36.52
C SER A 723 -8.62 41.51 37.64
N SER A 724 -8.74 40.23 37.27
CA SER A 724 -9.00 39.06 38.10
C SER A 724 -8.35 37.85 37.43
N SER A 725 -8.34 36.69 38.10
CA SER A 725 -7.86 35.44 37.50
C SER A 725 -8.57 35.12 36.18
N THR A 726 -7.79 34.96 35.10
CA THR A 726 -8.26 34.53 33.77
C THR A 726 -7.30 33.46 33.26
N LEU A 727 -7.78 32.21 33.22
CA LEU A 727 -7.00 31.06 32.80
C LEU A 727 -7.01 30.95 31.27
N VAL A 728 -5.83 30.85 30.66
CA VAL A 728 -5.66 30.67 29.21
C VAL A 728 -5.55 29.18 28.87
N PRO A 729 -6.36 28.64 27.94
CA PRO A 729 -6.25 27.26 27.51
C PRO A 729 -5.04 27.06 26.58
N ILE A 730 -4.50 25.85 26.57
CA ILE A 730 -3.65 25.37 25.49
C ILE A 730 -4.56 24.84 24.38
N ASN A 731 -4.24 25.14 23.12
CA ASN A 731 -4.77 24.48 21.93
C ASN A 731 -3.58 23.82 21.21
N THR A 732 -3.71 22.52 20.92
CA THR A 732 -2.67 21.71 20.27
C THR A 732 -2.74 21.80 18.75
N ASN A 733 -1.79 21.17 18.05
CA ASN A 733 -1.69 21.16 16.59
C ASN A 733 -2.95 20.60 15.89
N TYR A 734 -3.61 19.59 16.45
CA TYR A 734 -4.89 19.07 15.95
C TYR A 734 -6.11 19.57 16.76
N GLY A 735 -6.00 20.74 17.38
CA GLY A 735 -7.13 21.47 17.95
C GLY A 735 -7.65 20.95 19.30
N ALA A 736 -6.95 20.02 19.95
CA ALA A 736 -7.35 19.57 21.27
C ALA A 736 -7.10 20.69 22.30
N ARG A 737 -8.17 21.03 23.02
CA ARG A 737 -8.18 22.09 24.01
C ARG A 737 -7.86 21.53 25.38
N ILE A 738 -6.85 22.08 26.05
CA ILE A 738 -6.43 21.73 27.40
C ILE A 738 -6.64 22.93 28.32
N ASP A 739 -7.69 22.91 29.15
CA ASP A 739 -7.84 23.88 30.23
C ASP A 739 -7.12 23.39 31.49
N ILE A 740 -6.37 24.27 32.16
CA ILE A 740 -5.65 23.98 33.40
C ILE A 740 -6.24 24.80 34.55
N PHE A 741 -6.87 24.13 35.52
CA PHE A 741 -7.48 24.78 36.68
C PHE A 741 -6.67 24.51 37.94
N ASN A 742 -5.85 25.48 38.34
CA ASN A 742 -5.19 25.49 39.64
C ASN A 742 -6.23 25.76 40.76
N ARG A 743 -6.27 24.91 41.79
CA ARG A 743 -7.10 25.05 43.00
C ARG A 743 -6.24 24.82 44.24
N THR A 744 -6.69 25.35 45.38
CA THR A 744 -5.92 25.47 46.63
C THR A 744 -5.17 24.20 47.08
N ASP A 745 -5.73 23.01 46.83
CA ASP A 745 -5.17 21.72 47.25
C ASP A 745 -4.85 20.78 46.06
N ASN A 746 -5.16 21.17 44.81
CA ASN A 746 -5.13 20.29 43.64
C ASN A 746 -5.13 21.04 42.29
N VAL A 747 -4.50 20.46 41.25
CA VAL A 747 -4.61 20.99 39.87
C VAL A 747 -5.46 20.05 39.03
N LEU A 748 -6.49 20.57 38.37
CA LEU A 748 -7.29 19.81 37.40
C LEU A 748 -6.83 20.11 35.97
N LEU A 749 -6.65 19.06 35.18
CA LEU A 749 -6.47 19.13 33.74
C LEU A 749 -7.78 18.72 33.07
N ASN A 750 -8.28 19.51 32.13
CA ASN A 750 -9.48 19.22 31.34
C ASN A 750 -9.12 19.22 29.86
N ILE A 751 -9.07 18.04 29.23
CA ILE A 751 -8.76 17.90 27.80
C ILE A 751 -10.07 17.65 27.05
N THR A 752 -10.34 18.48 26.04
CA THR A 752 -11.54 18.43 25.20
C THR A 752 -11.10 18.37 23.74
N ALA A 753 -11.73 17.51 22.92
CA ALA A 753 -11.51 17.51 21.48
C ALA A 753 -12.02 18.83 20.84
N PRO A 754 -11.49 19.24 19.67
CA PRO A 754 -12.04 20.36 18.92
C PRO A 754 -13.51 20.10 18.53
N HIS A 755 -14.25 21.17 18.26
CA HIS A 755 -15.66 21.10 17.88
C HIS A 755 -15.98 22.10 16.76
N PRO A 756 -15.74 21.75 15.49
CA PRO A 756 -16.40 22.42 14.39
C PRO A 756 -17.91 22.08 14.45
N ASP A 757 -18.76 23.12 14.44
CA ASP A 757 -20.19 22.97 14.17
C ASP A 757 -20.38 22.36 12.74
N HIS A 758 -21.45 21.65 12.38
CA HIS A 758 -22.83 21.87 12.83
C HIS A 758 -23.82 20.69 12.57
N TYR A 759 -23.35 19.42 12.46
CA TYR A 759 -24.20 18.30 12.00
C TYR A 759 -24.52 17.18 13.02
N ASP A 760 -23.72 16.98 14.06
CA ASP A 760 -24.06 16.00 15.12
C ASP A 760 -24.64 16.68 16.38
N SER A 761 -25.42 15.91 17.13
CA SER A 761 -26.12 16.29 18.37
C SER A 761 -25.39 15.85 19.66
N LEU A 762 -24.32 15.06 19.55
CA LEU A 762 -23.50 14.61 20.66
C LEU A 762 -22.18 15.41 20.74
N LYS A 763 -21.64 15.57 21.95
CA LYS A 763 -20.33 16.18 22.18
C LYS A 763 -19.42 15.19 22.92
N PRO A 764 -18.15 15.00 22.52
CA PRO A 764 -17.22 14.15 23.24
C PRO A 764 -17.12 14.49 24.73
N SER A 765 -17.08 13.47 25.59
CA SER A 765 -16.92 13.66 27.04
C SER A 765 -15.49 14.10 27.36
N PRO A 766 -15.27 15.23 28.08
CA PRO A 766 -13.93 15.74 28.34
C PRO A 766 -13.15 14.85 29.31
N LEU A 767 -11.85 14.76 29.09
CA LEU A 767 -10.90 13.98 29.86
C LEU A 767 -10.37 14.78 31.05
N ILE A 768 -10.80 14.40 32.27
CA ILE A 768 -10.48 15.12 33.51
C ILE A 768 -9.47 14.34 34.37
N PHE A 769 -8.29 14.94 34.58
CA PHE A 769 -7.25 14.45 35.49
C PHE A 769 -7.07 15.39 36.68
N ASN A 770 -6.64 14.84 37.80
CA ASN A 770 -6.52 15.56 39.07
C ASN A 770 -5.16 15.28 39.72
N ALA A 771 -4.26 16.27 39.73
CA ALA A 771 -2.98 16.22 40.44
C ALA A 771 -3.16 16.66 41.90
N ILE A 772 -2.60 15.88 42.84
CA ILE A 772 -2.55 16.20 44.27
C ILE A 772 -1.13 16.00 44.84
N ALA A 773 -0.79 16.68 45.92
CA ALA A 773 0.43 16.42 46.70
C ALA A 773 0.15 15.39 47.82
N ALA A 774 1.00 14.36 47.94
CA ALA A 774 0.91 13.40 49.04
C ALA A 774 2.24 12.66 49.30
N ASN A 775 2.69 12.60 50.56
CA ASN A 775 3.86 11.82 51.01
C ASN A 775 5.21 12.23 50.36
N ALA A 776 5.38 13.51 50.03
CA ALA A 776 6.51 14.06 49.25
C ALA A 776 6.56 13.61 47.78
N GLU A 777 5.41 13.20 47.24
CA GLU A 777 5.20 12.87 45.83
C GLU A 777 4.05 13.71 45.27
N VAL A 778 4.08 14.00 43.97
CA VAL A 778 2.87 14.42 43.23
C VAL A 778 2.16 13.16 42.71
N ARG A 779 0.83 13.12 42.77
CA ARG A 779 0.03 11.97 42.36
C ARG A 779 -1.07 12.41 41.41
N LEU A 780 -1.07 11.84 40.20
CA LEU A 780 -2.17 11.96 39.25
C LEU A 780 -3.27 10.95 39.60
N LEU A 781 -4.50 11.44 39.73
CA LEU A 781 -5.72 10.66 39.92
C LEU A 781 -6.66 10.94 38.75
N LYS A 782 -7.22 9.89 38.12
CA LYS A 782 -8.41 10.05 37.28
C LYS A 782 -9.61 10.31 38.21
N ASN A 783 -10.40 11.34 37.94
CA ASN A 783 -11.55 11.66 38.79
C ASN A 783 -12.62 10.55 38.67
N GLN A 784 -13.06 9.97 39.80
CA GLN A 784 -13.97 8.82 39.80
C GLN A 784 -15.46 9.19 39.90
N ASP A 785 -15.81 10.44 40.23
CA ASP A 785 -17.21 10.88 40.40
C ASP A 785 -17.97 11.12 39.08
N MET A 786 -17.42 10.69 37.93
CA MET A 786 -18.06 10.71 36.62
C MET A 786 -18.02 9.30 35.99
N LEU A 787 -19.06 8.50 36.20
CA LEU A 787 -19.47 7.52 35.20
C LEU A 787 -20.13 8.25 34.03
N HIS A 788 -20.11 7.63 32.84
CA HIS A 788 -20.59 8.18 31.55
C HIS A 788 -19.69 9.31 30.99
N ASN A 789 -19.13 9.24 29.78
CA ASN A 789 -19.10 8.15 28.78
C ASN A 789 -17.65 7.86 28.32
N PHE A 790 -17.25 6.60 28.47
CA PHE A 790 -16.42 5.89 27.49
C PHE A 790 -17.19 4.62 27.19
N LEU A 791 -17.98 4.65 26.11
CA LEU A 791 -18.79 3.51 25.69
C LEU A 791 -17.89 2.54 24.92
N SER A 792 -17.60 1.38 25.51
CA SER A 792 -17.39 0.17 24.71
C SER A 792 -18.77 -0.36 24.28
N PRO A 793 -18.94 -0.96 23.08
CA PRO A 793 -20.27 -1.15 22.46
C PRO A 793 -21.28 -2.10 23.13
N GLU A 794 -21.04 -2.61 24.35
CA GLU A 794 -21.68 -3.83 24.86
C GLU A 794 -22.52 -3.71 26.16
N SER A 795 -22.85 -2.51 26.68
CA SER A 795 -23.65 -2.44 27.94
C SER A 795 -24.66 -1.29 28.07
N GLU A 796 -25.90 -1.49 27.61
CA GLU A 796 -27.09 -0.71 27.98
C GLU A 796 -28.28 -1.59 28.45
N ASP A 797 -28.10 -2.43 29.48
CA ASP A 797 -29.24 -2.81 30.35
C ASP A 797 -28.82 -3.03 31.81
N ASN A 798 -28.96 -1.99 32.63
CA ASN A 798 -28.66 -2.00 34.07
C ASN A 798 -29.77 -2.71 34.89
N THR A 799 -30.23 -3.88 34.44
CA THR A 799 -31.27 -4.68 35.14
C THR A 799 -31.00 -6.18 35.30
N ASP A 800 -30.05 -6.83 34.61
CA ASP A 800 -29.63 -8.22 34.96
C ASP A 800 -28.59 -8.20 36.12
N PRO A 801 -28.89 -8.77 37.30
CA PRO A 801 -27.95 -8.84 38.43
C PRO A 801 -26.71 -9.72 38.19
N LYS A 802 -26.54 -10.36 37.02
CA LYS A 802 -25.30 -11.03 36.63
C LYS A 802 -24.18 -10.08 36.24
N ASP A 803 -24.51 -8.91 35.69
CA ASP A 803 -23.52 -8.03 35.05
C ASP A 803 -22.69 -7.19 36.05
N GLN A 804 -23.04 -7.26 37.34
CA GLN A 804 -22.29 -6.66 38.45
C GLN A 804 -20.98 -7.42 38.77
N ARG A 805 -20.22 -7.83 37.75
CA ARG A 805 -18.97 -8.61 37.90
C ARG A 805 -17.77 -8.10 37.11
N LEU A 806 -17.87 -6.97 36.41
CA LEU A 806 -16.68 -6.20 36.06
C LEU A 806 -15.99 -5.67 37.34
N PRO A 807 -14.66 -5.71 37.44
CA PRO A 807 -13.95 -5.46 38.71
C PRO A 807 -13.94 -3.97 39.06
N GLN A 808 -14.73 -3.58 40.07
CA GLN A 808 -14.65 -2.25 40.68
C GLN A 808 -13.29 -2.07 41.40
N VAL A 809 -12.35 -1.36 40.76
CA VAL A 809 -11.00 -1.12 41.30
C VAL A 809 -11.02 -0.02 42.37
N PHE A 810 -11.33 -0.42 43.61
CA PHE A 810 -11.16 0.44 44.78
C PHE A 810 -9.68 0.50 45.20
N ILE A 811 -8.98 1.57 44.83
CA ILE A 811 -7.61 1.83 45.32
C ILE A 811 -7.67 2.44 46.73
N THR A 812 -7.71 1.60 47.77
CA THR A 812 -7.52 2.03 49.17
C THR A 812 -6.20 1.47 49.70
N GLN A 813 -5.14 2.27 49.60
CA GLN A 813 -3.77 1.81 49.88
C GLN A 813 -3.50 1.68 51.39
N THR A 814 -3.08 0.50 51.86
CA THR A 814 -2.53 0.27 53.20
C THR A 814 -1.49 -0.86 53.14
N ILE A 815 -0.37 -0.68 53.83
CA ILE A 815 0.93 -1.32 53.51
C ILE A 815 1.26 -2.45 54.51
N ASN A 816 1.91 -3.55 54.08
CA ASN A 816 3.07 -4.15 54.80
C ASN A 816 3.77 -5.37 54.12
N LYS A 817 5.09 -5.47 54.34
CA LYS A 817 6.02 -6.62 54.19
C LYS A 817 6.32 -7.21 52.80
N THR A 818 7.36 -8.05 52.81
CA THR A 818 8.24 -8.40 51.70
C THR A 818 8.62 -9.88 51.76
N TYR A 819 8.67 -10.54 50.60
CA TYR A 819 9.39 -11.80 50.39
C TYR A 819 10.38 -11.62 49.25
N THR A 820 11.45 -12.43 49.22
CA THR A 820 12.52 -12.33 48.22
C THR A 820 12.83 -13.69 47.61
N HIS A 821 12.43 -13.85 46.35
CA HIS A 821 12.95 -14.86 45.42
C HIS A 821 12.97 -14.25 44.02
N PHE A 822 14.08 -14.43 43.31
CA PHE A 822 14.21 -14.10 41.90
C PHE A 822 14.72 -15.36 41.18
N SER A 823 14.05 -15.72 40.09
CA SER A 823 14.45 -16.78 39.17
C SER A 823 14.47 -16.19 37.77
N THR A 824 15.60 -16.28 37.08
CA THR A 824 15.70 -15.85 35.68
C THR A 824 14.86 -16.76 34.79
N LEU A 825 13.87 -16.18 34.13
CA LEU A 825 13.15 -16.83 33.03
C LEU A 825 14.05 -16.87 31.79
N SER A 826 14.01 -17.98 31.07
CA SER A 826 14.71 -18.20 29.80
C SER A 826 13.91 -19.22 28.98
N ASN A 827 14.02 -19.17 27.65
CA ASN A 827 13.24 -20.00 26.72
C ASN A 827 11.72 -19.85 26.91
N LEU A 828 11.22 -18.62 26.88
CA LEU A 828 9.78 -18.33 26.79
C LEU A 828 9.30 -18.60 25.36
N THR A 829 8.14 -19.23 25.22
CA THR A 829 7.46 -19.48 23.93
C THR A 829 6.73 -18.22 23.44
N ASN A 830 6.25 -18.20 22.20
CA ASN A 830 5.34 -17.15 21.74
C ASN A 830 4.04 -17.12 22.56
N GLY A 831 3.39 -15.95 22.63
CA GLY A 831 2.09 -15.76 23.26
C GLY A 831 2.12 -15.06 24.62
N LYS A 832 0.95 -15.05 25.27
CA LYS A 832 0.61 -14.22 26.43
C LYS A 832 1.08 -14.85 27.75
N HIS A 833 2.23 -14.41 28.26
CA HIS A 833 2.78 -14.88 29.53
C HIS A 833 2.18 -14.11 30.70
N LEU A 834 1.77 -14.85 31.72
CA LEU A 834 1.39 -14.33 33.04
C LEU A 834 2.48 -14.67 34.05
N VAL A 835 3.14 -13.65 34.58
CA VAL A 835 4.00 -13.76 35.77
C VAL A 835 3.22 -13.29 36.98
N GLU A 836 2.99 -14.22 37.91
CA GLU A 836 2.27 -13.98 39.16
C GLU A 836 3.24 -13.51 40.26
N PHE A 837 3.06 -12.27 40.72
CA PHE A 837 3.78 -11.71 41.86
C PHE A 837 2.92 -11.82 43.13
N ASN A 838 3.19 -12.83 43.95
CA ASN A 838 2.50 -13.05 45.22
C ASN A 838 3.21 -12.31 46.37
N CYS A 839 2.66 -11.15 46.73
CA CYS A 839 3.14 -10.28 47.80
C CYS A 839 2.26 -10.45 49.05
N SER A 840 2.70 -11.28 50.01
CA SER A 840 1.95 -11.52 51.25
C SER A 840 2.36 -10.60 52.40
N ASP A 841 1.38 -10.04 53.09
CA ASP A 841 1.58 -9.13 54.21
C ASP A 841 2.06 -9.83 55.51
N GLN A 842 2.23 -9.04 56.58
CA GLN A 842 2.68 -9.56 57.87
C GLN A 842 1.65 -10.38 58.66
N TYR A 843 0.40 -10.43 58.20
CA TYR A 843 -0.70 -11.20 58.75
C TYR A 843 -1.03 -12.43 57.89
N ARG A 844 -0.31 -12.63 56.77
CA ARG A 844 -0.47 -13.67 55.73
C ARG A 844 -1.60 -13.43 54.72
N ASN A 845 -2.07 -12.19 54.57
CA ASN A 845 -2.93 -11.83 53.45
C ASN A 845 -2.07 -11.74 52.18
N SER A 846 -2.27 -12.64 51.22
CA SER A 846 -1.58 -12.62 49.92
C SER A 846 -2.29 -11.67 48.96
N HIS A 847 -1.63 -10.56 48.59
CA HIS A 847 -2.00 -9.84 47.37
C HIS A 847 -1.25 -10.46 46.18
N ILE A 848 -2.02 -10.85 45.18
CA ILE A 848 -1.51 -11.38 43.92
C ILE A 848 -1.60 -10.25 42.89
N SER A 849 -0.46 -9.90 42.28
CA SER A 849 -0.39 -8.97 41.15
C SER A 849 0.05 -9.73 39.89
N HIS A 850 -0.61 -9.43 38.78
CA HIS A 850 -0.39 -10.08 37.50
C HIS A 850 0.41 -9.16 36.58
N LEU A 851 1.63 -9.54 36.22
CA LEU A 851 2.31 -8.97 35.06
C LEU A 851 1.97 -9.85 33.86
N VAL A 852 1.20 -9.29 32.92
CA VAL A 852 0.91 -9.90 31.63
C VAL A 852 1.81 -9.25 30.59
N PHE A 853 2.56 -10.04 29.84
CA PHE A 853 3.32 -9.58 28.69
C PHE A 853 3.19 -10.57 27.53
N ASN A 854 3.13 -10.07 26.31
CA ASN A 854 3.03 -10.90 25.12
C ASN A 854 4.42 -11.07 24.50
N VAL A 855 4.87 -12.31 24.30
CA VAL A 855 6.03 -12.58 23.43
C VAL A 855 5.48 -12.61 22.01
N GLN A 856 5.58 -11.46 21.33
CA GLN A 856 5.20 -11.28 19.94
C GLN A 856 6.00 -12.24 19.05
N LYS A 857 5.29 -12.96 18.17
CA LYS A 857 5.92 -13.79 17.14
C LYS A 857 6.60 -12.86 16.13
N ALA A 858 7.85 -13.14 15.76
CA ALA A 858 8.55 -12.46 14.67
C ALA A 858 7.80 -12.63 13.33
N PRO A 859 8.03 -11.79 12.31
CA PRO A 859 7.64 -12.14 10.96
C PRO A 859 8.31 -13.47 10.55
N GLU A 860 7.60 -14.29 9.79
CA GLU A 860 8.09 -15.54 9.19
C GLU A 860 7.62 -15.62 7.73
N VAL A 861 8.40 -16.26 6.86
CA VAL A 861 7.96 -16.61 5.50
C VAL A 861 6.95 -17.76 5.59
N THR A 862 5.71 -17.51 5.16
CA THR A 862 4.62 -18.50 5.21
C THR A 862 4.56 -19.37 3.96
N SER A 863 4.82 -18.78 2.79
CA SER A 863 5.01 -19.51 1.52
C SER A 863 5.77 -18.66 0.51
N TYR A 864 6.31 -19.31 -0.53
CA TYR A 864 7.08 -18.66 -1.57
C TYR A 864 6.89 -19.34 -2.93
N PHE A 865 7.07 -18.57 -4.00
CA PHE A 865 7.00 -19.02 -5.40
C PHE A 865 8.15 -18.39 -6.21
N PRO A 866 8.81 -19.12 -7.13
CA PRO A 866 8.68 -20.55 -7.40
C PRO A 866 9.01 -21.43 -6.20
N GLU A 867 8.44 -22.63 -6.14
CA GLU A 867 8.67 -23.60 -5.07
C GLU A 867 10.13 -24.09 -5.00
N GLN A 868 10.56 -24.60 -3.84
CA GLN A 868 11.90 -25.15 -3.64
C GLN A 868 12.15 -26.34 -4.57
N GLY A 869 13.17 -26.21 -5.42
CA GLY A 869 13.54 -27.20 -6.43
C GLY A 869 12.69 -27.19 -7.70
N LYS A 870 11.80 -26.18 -7.90
CA LYS A 870 10.99 -26.06 -9.13
C LYS A 870 11.89 -26.04 -10.37
N LEU A 871 11.62 -26.95 -11.30
CA LEU A 871 12.22 -26.97 -12.63
C LEU A 871 11.30 -26.28 -13.65
N ASN A 872 11.87 -25.87 -14.78
CA ASN A 872 11.20 -25.22 -15.90
C ASN A 872 10.34 -24.01 -15.48
N ALA A 873 10.86 -23.18 -14.57
CA ALA A 873 10.25 -21.89 -14.27
C ALA A 873 10.44 -20.94 -15.47
N SER A 874 9.44 -20.11 -15.78
CA SER A 874 9.58 -19.11 -16.85
C SER A 874 10.76 -18.16 -16.58
N ILE A 875 11.47 -17.76 -17.62
CA ILE A 875 12.50 -16.71 -17.53
C ILE A 875 11.91 -15.36 -17.02
N ASN A 876 10.61 -15.14 -17.24
CA ASN A 876 9.87 -13.96 -16.78
C ASN A 876 9.15 -14.18 -15.43
N VAL A 877 9.52 -15.22 -14.67
CA VAL A 877 8.81 -15.58 -13.44
C VAL A 877 8.96 -14.51 -12.35
N LYS A 878 7.82 -14.03 -11.85
CA LYS A 878 7.79 -13.20 -10.63
C LYS A 878 8.07 -14.08 -9.42
N ILE A 879 8.96 -13.61 -8.56
CA ILE A 879 9.30 -14.30 -7.31
C ILE A 879 8.43 -13.70 -6.20
N LEU A 880 7.59 -14.52 -5.58
CA LEU A 880 6.63 -14.09 -4.56
C LEU A 880 7.01 -14.68 -3.20
N VAL A 881 6.89 -13.89 -2.14
CA VAL A 881 7.14 -14.34 -0.75
C VAL A 881 6.03 -13.79 0.14
N ASN A 882 5.18 -14.67 0.65
CA ASN A 882 4.16 -14.31 1.63
C ASN A 882 4.77 -14.33 3.04
N LEU A 883 4.40 -13.36 3.86
CA LEU A 883 4.89 -13.17 5.22
C LEU A 883 3.75 -13.27 6.23
N SER A 884 4.04 -13.75 7.44
CA SER A 884 3.04 -13.90 8.51
C SER A 884 2.56 -12.59 9.13
N LYS A 885 3.22 -11.47 8.80
CA LYS A 885 3.05 -10.13 9.40
C LYS A 885 3.45 -9.05 8.40
N SER A 886 2.94 -7.85 8.61
CA SER A 886 3.38 -6.66 7.87
C SER A 886 4.78 -6.21 8.29
N ILE A 887 5.57 -5.74 7.34
CA ILE A 887 6.99 -5.39 7.52
C ILE A 887 7.30 -3.91 7.30
N ASP A 888 8.37 -3.43 7.92
CA ASP A 888 8.93 -2.12 7.61
C ASP A 888 9.49 -2.08 6.18
N THR A 889 8.99 -1.16 5.38
CA THR A 889 9.37 -0.98 3.97
C THR A 889 10.59 -0.09 3.76
N SER A 890 11.12 0.54 4.82
CA SER A 890 12.25 1.49 4.77
C SER A 890 13.51 0.95 4.06
N ASN A 891 13.74 -0.36 4.11
CA ASN A 891 14.94 -1.02 3.62
C ASN A 891 14.68 -2.15 2.59
N LEU A 892 13.55 -2.10 1.86
CA LEU A 892 13.14 -3.15 0.90
C LEU A 892 14.22 -3.57 -0.11
N LYS A 893 15.10 -2.66 -0.55
CA LYS A 893 16.15 -2.94 -1.56
C LYS A 893 17.23 -3.93 -1.11
N GLU A 894 17.36 -4.20 0.20
CA GLU A 894 18.24 -5.26 0.73
C GLU A 894 17.44 -6.43 1.36
N SER A 895 16.11 -6.44 1.24
CA SER A 895 15.24 -7.45 1.86
C SER A 895 15.31 -8.81 1.18
N LEU A 896 15.42 -8.84 -0.15
CA LEU A 896 15.39 -10.06 -0.97
C LEU A 896 16.48 -9.97 -2.05
N VAL A 897 17.29 -11.02 -2.17
CA VAL A 897 18.34 -11.13 -3.19
C VAL A 897 18.13 -12.40 -3.99
N VAL A 898 18.16 -12.28 -5.32
CA VAL A 898 18.11 -13.40 -6.28
C VAL A 898 19.47 -13.49 -6.96
N SER A 899 20.10 -14.66 -6.98
CA SER A 899 21.41 -14.85 -7.62
C SER A 899 21.57 -16.23 -8.28
N ASP A 900 22.30 -16.29 -9.38
CA ASP A 900 22.65 -17.56 -10.03
C ASP A 900 23.72 -18.36 -9.26
N THR A 901 24.08 -19.54 -9.77
CA THR A 901 25.10 -20.44 -9.19
C THR A 901 26.52 -19.87 -9.17
N GLU A 902 26.81 -18.82 -9.94
CA GLU A 902 28.10 -18.12 -9.92
C GLU A 902 28.12 -16.98 -8.87
N GLY A 903 26.95 -16.64 -8.32
CA GLY A 903 26.75 -15.54 -7.39
C GLY A 903 26.42 -14.20 -8.07
N ASN A 904 26.17 -14.17 -9.38
CA ASN A 904 25.71 -12.97 -10.05
C ASN A 904 24.26 -12.67 -9.61
N LYS A 905 23.99 -11.45 -9.17
CA LYS A 905 22.63 -11.04 -8.77
C LYS A 905 21.77 -10.74 -10.00
N ALA A 906 20.54 -11.25 -10.04
CA ALA A 906 19.54 -10.80 -10.99
C ALA A 906 19.10 -9.36 -10.65
N LYS A 907 18.92 -8.51 -11.66
CA LYS A 907 18.36 -7.15 -11.50
C LYS A 907 16.83 -7.21 -11.53
N GLY A 908 16.17 -6.49 -10.63
CA GLY A 908 14.70 -6.43 -10.58
C GLY A 908 14.17 -5.42 -9.57
N SER A 909 12.86 -5.12 -9.64
CA SER A 909 12.15 -4.38 -8.59
C SER A 909 11.86 -5.31 -7.40
N ILE A 910 11.75 -4.72 -6.21
CA ILE A 910 11.12 -5.36 -5.05
C ILE A 910 9.95 -4.48 -4.67
N GLU A 911 8.75 -5.00 -4.86
CA GLU A 911 7.50 -4.41 -4.41
C GLU A 911 7.03 -5.14 -3.14
N TYR A 912 6.26 -4.44 -2.30
CA TYR A 912 5.66 -5.02 -1.11
C TYR A 912 4.17 -4.66 -1.04
N ASP A 913 3.34 -5.69 -1.02
CA ASP A 913 1.91 -5.60 -0.80
C ASP A 913 1.61 -5.68 0.70
N THR A 914 1.04 -4.61 1.26
CA THR A 914 0.70 -4.48 2.68
C THR A 914 -0.50 -5.33 3.12
N ILE A 915 -1.42 -5.64 2.20
CA ILE A 915 -2.66 -6.38 2.45
C ILE A 915 -2.36 -7.89 2.38
N LEU A 916 -1.82 -8.34 1.24
CA LEU A 916 -1.41 -9.73 1.00
C LEU A 916 -0.13 -10.13 1.75
N LYS A 917 0.51 -9.17 2.44
CA LYS A 917 1.79 -9.32 3.17
C LYS A 917 2.87 -9.96 2.30
N ARG A 918 2.97 -9.50 1.05
CA ARG A 918 3.69 -10.19 -0.03
C ARG A 918 4.82 -9.33 -0.59
N LEU A 919 6.06 -9.79 -0.44
CA LEU A 919 7.17 -9.31 -1.26
C LEU A 919 7.04 -9.90 -2.66
N THR A 920 7.17 -9.05 -3.67
CA THR A 920 7.20 -9.44 -5.10
C THR A 920 8.48 -8.92 -5.72
N PHE A 921 9.36 -9.81 -6.15
CA PHE A 921 10.51 -9.47 -6.98
C PHE A 921 10.16 -9.68 -8.47
N ARG A 922 10.30 -8.63 -9.28
CA ARG A 922 10.11 -8.69 -10.75
C ARG A 922 11.46 -8.48 -11.45
N PRO A 923 11.95 -9.45 -12.23
CA PRO A 923 13.15 -9.25 -13.05
C PRO A 923 12.99 -8.06 -14.03
N PHE A 924 14.01 -7.20 -14.18
CA PHE A 924 14.03 -6.10 -15.17
C PHE A 924 14.45 -6.54 -16.58
N VAL A 925 15.15 -7.67 -16.63
CA VAL A 925 15.46 -8.46 -17.82
C VAL A 925 15.03 -9.89 -17.51
N PRO A 926 14.66 -10.71 -18.50
CA PRO A 926 14.38 -12.11 -18.24
C PRO A 926 15.58 -12.79 -17.58
N LEU A 927 15.30 -13.73 -16.68
CA LEU A 927 16.32 -14.57 -16.06
C LEU A 927 17.02 -15.44 -17.12
N LYS A 928 18.29 -15.77 -16.92
CA LYS A 928 19.03 -16.68 -17.81
C LYS A 928 18.26 -18.01 -17.94
N TYR A 929 18.15 -18.55 -19.14
CA TYR A 929 17.65 -19.91 -19.38
C TYR A 929 18.57 -20.97 -18.73
N ASN A 930 18.03 -22.17 -18.48
CA ASN A 930 18.70 -23.34 -17.88
C ASN A 930 19.59 -23.02 -16.67
N THR A 931 19.18 -22.05 -15.84
CA THR A 931 19.99 -21.50 -14.76
C THR A 931 19.30 -21.69 -13.42
N THR A 932 19.98 -22.32 -12.47
CA THR A 932 19.50 -22.42 -11.10
C THR A 932 19.73 -21.08 -10.38
N TYR A 933 18.64 -20.43 -10.00
CA TYR A 933 18.64 -19.22 -9.19
C TYR A 933 18.33 -19.56 -7.72
N THR A 934 19.15 -19.04 -6.81
CA THR A 934 18.87 -19.04 -5.37
C THR A 934 18.24 -17.71 -4.99
N VAL A 935 17.12 -17.76 -4.27
CA VAL A 935 16.51 -16.61 -3.61
C VAL A 935 16.90 -16.62 -2.14
N ASN A 936 17.22 -15.45 -1.59
CA ASN A 936 17.70 -15.26 -0.22
C ASN A 936 16.98 -14.05 0.39
N VAL A 937 16.06 -14.32 1.31
CA VAL A 937 15.28 -13.34 2.07
C VAL A 937 15.98 -13.05 3.40
N SER A 938 16.24 -11.78 3.66
CA SER A 938 17.08 -11.30 4.75
C SER A 938 16.42 -11.45 6.11
N GLY A 939 17.10 -12.13 7.06
CA GLY A 939 16.66 -12.23 8.45
C GLY A 939 16.59 -10.88 9.19
N LYS A 940 17.14 -9.82 8.58
CA LYS A 940 17.06 -8.43 9.08
C LYS A 940 15.74 -7.72 8.76
N ILE A 941 14.87 -8.28 7.92
CA ILE A 941 13.53 -7.71 7.70
C ILE A 941 12.82 -7.65 9.06
N THR A 942 12.34 -6.47 9.44
CA THR A 942 11.58 -6.27 10.68
C THR A 942 10.09 -6.18 10.40
N ASP A 943 9.25 -6.59 11.36
CA ASP A 943 7.86 -6.10 11.38
C ASP A 943 7.83 -4.57 11.59
N THR A 944 6.65 -3.95 11.45
CA THR A 944 6.45 -2.50 11.62
C THR A 944 6.79 -1.98 13.04
N PHE A 945 7.06 -2.88 13.99
CA PHE A 945 7.46 -2.59 15.36
C PHE A 945 8.96 -2.88 15.62
N GLY A 946 9.74 -3.18 14.58
CA GLY A 946 11.18 -3.40 14.66
C GLY A 946 11.61 -4.83 15.04
N ASN A 947 10.70 -5.82 15.09
CA ASN A 947 11.05 -7.20 15.43
C ASN A 947 11.61 -7.94 14.20
N PRO A 948 12.89 -8.37 14.18
CA PRO A 948 13.48 -9.00 13.00
C PRO A 948 13.00 -10.44 12.78
N MET A 949 12.89 -10.83 11.51
CA MET A 949 12.59 -12.18 11.02
C MET A 949 13.62 -13.23 11.51
N GLY A 950 14.81 -12.78 11.92
CA GLY A 950 15.82 -13.56 12.62
C GLY A 950 16.80 -14.24 11.68
N GLY A 951 16.47 -15.43 11.20
CA GLY A 951 17.30 -16.17 10.23
C GLY A 951 17.00 -15.75 8.80
N ASN A 952 18.01 -15.79 7.92
CA ASN A 952 17.75 -15.72 6.48
C ASN A 952 17.00 -16.97 6.01
N VAL A 953 16.02 -16.78 5.14
CA VAL A 953 15.30 -17.86 4.45
C VAL A 953 15.80 -17.92 3.01
N ALA A 954 16.26 -19.09 2.57
CA ALA A 954 16.76 -19.27 1.21
C ALA A 954 16.28 -20.58 0.58
N TRP A 955 15.97 -20.52 -0.71
CA TRP A 955 15.54 -21.65 -1.54
C TRP A 955 16.02 -21.42 -2.98
N ALA A 956 15.90 -22.41 -3.86
CA ALA A 956 16.34 -22.31 -5.24
C ALA A 956 15.34 -22.92 -6.23
N PHE A 957 15.34 -22.43 -7.46
CA PHE A 957 14.58 -22.95 -8.60
C PHE A 957 15.44 -22.89 -9.86
N THR A 958 15.06 -23.61 -10.91
CA THR A 958 15.75 -23.59 -12.21
C THR A 958 14.80 -23.13 -13.31
N THR A 959 15.27 -22.19 -14.13
CA THR A 959 14.53 -21.69 -15.30
C THR A 959 14.37 -22.75 -16.38
N ALA A 960 13.42 -22.55 -17.29
CA ALA A 960 13.26 -23.34 -18.51
C ALA A 960 14.53 -23.35 -19.36
N LEU A 961 14.66 -24.36 -20.22
CA LEU A 961 15.62 -24.36 -21.32
C LEU A 961 15.25 -23.23 -22.31
N LYS A 962 16.22 -22.75 -23.10
CA LYS A 962 15.93 -21.80 -24.19
C LYS A 962 15.26 -22.57 -25.32
N ASP A 963 14.28 -21.93 -25.92
CA ASP A 963 13.37 -22.41 -26.95
C ASP A 963 12.97 -21.10 -27.66
N THR A 964 13.53 -20.86 -28.84
CA THR A 964 13.70 -19.50 -29.39
C THR A 964 12.61 -19.12 -30.38
N ASP A 965 12.14 -20.09 -31.15
CA ASP A 965 11.00 -20.01 -32.06
C ASP A 965 9.68 -20.45 -31.38
N ASN A 966 9.74 -21.30 -30.35
CA ASN A 966 8.63 -21.95 -29.64
C ASN A 966 8.03 -23.16 -30.37
N ASP A 967 8.80 -23.95 -31.15
CA ASP A 967 8.30 -25.24 -31.68
C ASP A 967 8.24 -26.35 -30.61
N GLY A 968 9.00 -26.20 -29.52
CA GLY A 968 9.08 -27.13 -28.41
C GLY A 968 10.35 -27.99 -28.36
N ILE A 969 11.31 -27.79 -29.27
CA ILE A 969 12.66 -28.36 -29.25
C ILE A 969 13.63 -27.33 -28.63
N PRO A 970 14.19 -27.57 -27.42
CA PRO A 970 15.00 -26.55 -26.77
C PRO A 970 16.36 -26.37 -27.45
N ASP A 971 16.80 -25.12 -27.68
CA ASP A 971 17.94 -24.63 -28.48
C ASP A 971 19.15 -25.57 -28.62
N HIS A 972 19.54 -26.27 -27.55
CA HIS A 972 20.68 -27.19 -27.53
C HIS A 972 20.47 -28.53 -28.29
N GLU A 973 19.24 -28.82 -28.71
CA GLU A 973 18.84 -30.01 -29.48
C GLU A 973 18.22 -29.64 -30.84
N ASP A 974 18.01 -28.34 -31.11
CA ASP A 974 17.62 -27.79 -32.41
C ASP A 974 18.82 -27.20 -33.18
N ASN A 975 18.63 -26.86 -34.46
CA ASN A 975 19.65 -26.31 -35.37
C ASN A 975 19.09 -25.21 -36.31
N ASP A 976 17.87 -24.69 -36.11
CA ASP A 976 17.17 -23.70 -36.96
C ASP A 976 16.41 -22.73 -36.03
N LEU A 977 17.15 -22.00 -35.18
CA LEU A 977 16.64 -21.44 -33.92
C LEU A 977 15.58 -20.33 -34.05
N ASP A 978 15.24 -19.88 -35.25
CA ASP A 978 14.08 -19.01 -35.48
C ASP A 978 13.10 -19.50 -36.56
N ASN A 979 13.20 -20.78 -36.94
CA ASN A 979 12.32 -21.50 -37.86
C ASN A 979 12.16 -20.82 -39.23
N ASP A 980 13.24 -20.21 -39.73
CA ASP A 980 13.29 -19.57 -41.04
C ASP A 980 13.51 -20.59 -42.18
N GLY A 981 14.04 -21.77 -41.84
CA GLY A 981 14.39 -22.85 -42.76
C GLY A 981 15.87 -22.92 -43.14
N VAL A 982 16.75 -22.21 -42.42
CA VAL A 982 18.19 -22.13 -42.63
C VAL A 982 18.95 -22.46 -41.33
N ASP A 983 19.62 -23.61 -41.35
CA ASP A 983 20.50 -24.11 -40.30
C ASP A 983 21.46 -23.05 -39.71
N ASP A 984 21.52 -22.93 -38.38
CA ASP A 984 22.36 -22.06 -37.51
C ASP A 984 23.87 -22.11 -37.81
N SER A 985 24.34 -23.08 -38.61
CA SER A 985 25.71 -23.10 -39.13
C SER A 985 25.91 -22.26 -40.40
N LEU A 986 24.85 -21.66 -40.93
CA LEU A 986 24.79 -20.90 -42.19
C LEU A 986 24.18 -19.49 -42.03
N ASP A 987 23.20 -19.29 -41.14
CA ASP A 987 22.81 -17.97 -40.61
C ASP A 987 23.41 -17.77 -39.20
N PHE A 988 23.60 -16.51 -38.79
CA PHE A 988 23.99 -16.12 -37.43
C PHE A 988 23.13 -14.97 -36.88
N LEU A 989 21.99 -14.66 -37.50
CA LEU A 989 20.86 -13.98 -36.87
C LEU A 989 20.09 -15.01 -36.03
N LEU A 990 19.65 -14.66 -34.82
CA LEU A 990 18.79 -15.55 -34.00
C LEU A 990 17.57 -14.77 -33.53
N GLY A 991 16.40 -15.20 -33.99
CA GLY A 991 15.11 -14.58 -33.66
C GLY A 991 14.75 -13.45 -34.61
N ASN A 992 13.45 -13.20 -34.72
CA ASN A 992 12.89 -12.19 -35.61
C ASN A 992 12.52 -10.89 -34.88
N ILE A 993 11.93 -9.93 -35.59
CA ILE A 993 11.59 -8.60 -35.05
C ILE A 993 10.61 -8.64 -33.87
N SER A 994 9.76 -9.67 -33.76
CA SER A 994 8.82 -9.80 -32.64
C SER A 994 9.50 -10.20 -31.32
N ASN A 995 10.71 -10.76 -31.38
CA ASN A 995 11.52 -11.08 -30.21
C ASN A 995 12.20 -9.85 -29.58
N VAL A 996 12.26 -8.72 -30.30
CA VAL A 996 12.92 -7.48 -29.82
C VAL A 996 12.01 -6.75 -28.83
N ASN A 997 12.47 -6.62 -27.59
CA ASN A 997 11.72 -5.93 -26.54
C ASN A 997 11.67 -4.41 -26.79
N SER A 998 10.49 -3.88 -27.09
CA SER A 998 10.30 -2.47 -27.43
C SER A 998 8.90 -1.95 -27.04
N ASP A 999 8.84 -0.68 -26.65
CA ASP A 999 7.63 0.12 -26.49
C ASP A 999 7.26 0.92 -27.77
N ILE A 1000 8.03 0.74 -28.85
CA ILE A 1000 7.91 1.50 -30.09
C ILE A 1000 6.97 0.79 -31.06
N HIS A 1001 5.78 1.35 -31.25
CA HIS A 1001 4.83 0.85 -32.26
C HIS A 1001 5.42 0.92 -33.69
N ASN A 1002 5.11 -0.10 -34.49
CA ASN A 1002 5.60 -0.27 -35.86
C ASN A 1002 7.14 -0.28 -35.97
N LEU A 1003 7.80 -0.97 -35.04
CA LEU A 1003 9.22 -1.29 -35.13
C LEU A 1003 9.49 -2.25 -36.30
N SER A 1004 10.49 -1.95 -37.12
CA SER A 1004 11.05 -2.87 -38.13
C SER A 1004 12.58 -2.83 -38.13
N VAL A 1005 13.21 -3.85 -38.70
CA VAL A 1005 14.68 -3.94 -38.84
C VAL A 1005 15.05 -4.39 -40.26
N ARG A 1006 16.14 -3.84 -40.77
CA ARG A 1006 16.70 -4.11 -42.10
C ARG A 1006 18.18 -4.45 -41.99
N ILE A 1007 18.64 -5.47 -42.71
CA ILE A 1007 20.02 -5.98 -42.63
C ILE A 1007 20.67 -5.89 -44.02
N GLY A 1008 21.60 -4.95 -44.19
CA GLY A 1008 22.25 -4.64 -45.46
C GLY A 1008 21.29 -3.93 -46.42
N GLU A 1009 20.79 -4.67 -47.40
CA GLU A 1009 19.74 -4.22 -48.34
C GLU A 1009 18.53 -5.18 -48.31
N ASP A 1010 18.48 -6.09 -47.34
CA ASP A 1010 17.50 -7.15 -47.22
C ASP A 1010 16.48 -6.81 -46.10
N ASP A 1011 15.20 -6.72 -46.47
CA ASP A 1011 14.06 -6.51 -45.55
C ASP A 1011 13.41 -7.83 -45.08
N ASN A 1012 13.76 -8.96 -45.73
CA ASN A 1012 13.42 -10.29 -45.26
C ASN A 1012 14.50 -10.77 -44.29
N LEU A 1013 14.10 -11.17 -43.08
CA LEU A 1013 15.00 -11.69 -42.06
C LEU A 1013 15.28 -13.19 -42.23
N SER A 1014 14.44 -13.91 -42.98
CA SER A 1014 14.62 -15.34 -43.26
C SER A 1014 15.65 -15.57 -44.39
N ASN A 1015 16.93 -15.27 -44.15
CA ASN A 1015 17.84 -14.85 -45.23
C ASN A 1015 19.38 -14.99 -45.00
N ALA A 1016 19.86 -16.09 -44.42
CA ALA A 1016 21.29 -16.50 -44.34
C ALA A 1016 22.33 -15.37 -44.16
N PHE A 1017 22.34 -14.68 -43.01
CA PHE A 1017 23.25 -13.58 -42.72
C PHE A 1017 24.64 -14.03 -42.20
N ASN A 1018 25.69 -13.65 -42.96
CA ASN A 1018 27.08 -13.87 -42.57
C ASN A 1018 27.98 -12.67 -42.94
N GLY A 1019 29.07 -12.53 -42.20
CA GLY A 1019 30.07 -11.47 -42.35
C GLY A 1019 29.58 -10.09 -41.88
N THR A 1020 30.31 -9.04 -42.26
CA THR A 1020 29.97 -7.68 -41.86
C THR A 1020 28.77 -7.15 -42.65
N LYS A 1021 27.69 -6.82 -41.95
CA LYS A 1021 26.46 -6.24 -42.48
C LYS A 1021 26.13 -4.97 -41.70
N LYS A 1022 25.42 -4.04 -42.35
CA LYS A 1022 24.84 -2.85 -41.69
C LYS A 1022 23.45 -3.19 -41.19
N ILE A 1023 23.08 -2.77 -39.98
CA ILE A 1023 21.77 -3.00 -39.38
C ILE A 1023 21.09 -1.67 -39.10
N GLU A 1024 19.83 -1.55 -39.49
CA GLU A 1024 19.04 -0.32 -39.40
C GLU A 1024 17.65 -0.65 -38.83
N PHE A 1025 17.30 -0.07 -37.69
CA PHE A 1025 15.97 -0.19 -37.06
C PHE A 1025 15.14 1.07 -37.30
N TYR A 1026 13.85 0.89 -37.54
CA TYR A 1026 12.90 1.94 -37.91
C TYR A 1026 11.64 1.90 -37.05
N ALA A 1027 11.07 3.08 -36.77
CA ALA A 1027 9.74 3.29 -36.19
C ALA A 1027 8.86 3.92 -37.27
N GLY A 1028 8.12 3.09 -38.03
CA GLY A 1028 7.55 3.50 -39.31
C GLY A 1028 8.65 4.05 -40.24
N ASP A 1029 8.49 5.27 -40.77
CA ASP A 1029 9.49 5.90 -41.64
C ASP A 1029 10.73 6.46 -40.90
N LYS A 1030 10.73 6.51 -39.56
CA LYS A 1030 11.83 7.09 -38.76
C LYS A 1030 12.90 6.04 -38.46
N LYS A 1031 14.11 6.15 -39.01
CA LYS A 1031 15.26 5.34 -38.55
C LYS A 1031 15.71 5.79 -37.16
N ILE A 1032 15.65 4.88 -36.18
CA ILE A 1032 15.92 5.15 -34.75
C ILE A 1032 17.24 4.57 -34.24
N LEU A 1033 17.78 3.53 -34.90
CA LEU A 1033 19.07 2.92 -34.55
C LEU A 1033 19.77 2.41 -35.81
N GLU A 1034 21.09 2.57 -35.85
CA GLU A 1034 21.98 2.17 -36.94
C GLU A 1034 23.33 1.71 -36.36
N PHE A 1035 23.85 0.57 -36.82
CA PHE A 1035 25.20 0.09 -36.50
C PHE A 1035 25.70 -0.90 -37.57
N ASP A 1036 27.02 -1.08 -37.66
CA ASP A 1036 27.62 -2.22 -38.37
C ASP A 1036 27.80 -3.39 -37.38
N PHE A 1037 27.55 -4.61 -37.84
CA PHE A 1037 27.67 -5.86 -37.07
C PHE A 1037 28.36 -6.94 -37.90
N ASN A 1038 29.04 -7.89 -37.26
CA ASN A 1038 29.76 -8.96 -37.95
C ASN A 1038 29.19 -10.34 -37.57
N PHE A 1039 28.30 -10.84 -38.40
CA PHE A 1039 27.65 -12.14 -38.26
C PHE A 1039 28.67 -13.28 -38.40
N SER A 1040 28.89 -14.04 -37.32
CA SER A 1040 29.76 -15.23 -37.30
C SER A 1040 29.37 -16.19 -36.19
N SER A 1041 29.83 -17.44 -36.25
CA SER A 1041 29.57 -18.47 -35.22
C SER A 1041 30.07 -18.11 -33.81
N ASP A 1042 31.06 -17.22 -33.70
CA ASP A 1042 31.57 -16.72 -32.41
C ASP A 1042 30.76 -15.48 -31.93
N THR A 1043 29.98 -14.88 -32.82
CA THR A 1043 29.31 -13.56 -32.66
C THR A 1043 27.94 -13.51 -33.38
N PRO A 1044 26.95 -14.34 -33.01
CA PRO A 1044 25.60 -14.25 -33.56
C PRO A 1044 24.86 -13.02 -33.00
N LEU A 1045 23.89 -12.50 -33.75
CA LEU A 1045 22.99 -11.44 -33.29
C LEU A 1045 21.68 -12.05 -32.80
N ASP A 1046 21.61 -12.28 -31.50
CA ASP A 1046 20.40 -12.74 -30.83
C ASP A 1046 19.44 -11.56 -30.57
N LEU A 1047 18.37 -11.47 -31.37
CA LEU A 1047 17.33 -10.43 -31.26
C LEU A 1047 16.47 -10.58 -29.99
N THR A 1048 16.38 -11.78 -29.39
CA THR A 1048 15.67 -11.99 -28.11
C THR A 1048 16.30 -11.22 -26.95
N ASN A 1049 17.61 -10.95 -27.05
CA ASN A 1049 18.35 -10.17 -26.05
C ASN A 1049 18.31 -8.65 -26.32
N VAL A 1050 17.91 -8.21 -27.52
CA VAL A 1050 17.90 -6.78 -27.88
C VAL A 1050 16.72 -6.08 -27.22
N SER A 1051 16.94 -4.83 -26.78
CA SER A 1051 15.81 -3.94 -26.47
C SER A 1051 16.07 -2.53 -26.98
N VAL A 1052 15.01 -1.90 -27.50
CA VAL A 1052 15.02 -0.54 -28.05
C VAL A 1052 13.83 0.22 -27.45
N LEU A 1053 14.08 1.10 -26.49
CA LEU A 1053 13.05 1.74 -25.67
C LEU A 1053 13.02 3.25 -25.84
N ASN A 1054 11.83 3.81 -26.04
CA ASN A 1054 11.57 5.24 -26.19
C ASN A 1054 11.48 5.94 -24.82
N ALA A 1055 12.64 6.28 -24.27
CA ALA A 1055 12.77 7.01 -23.01
C ALA A 1055 12.38 8.51 -23.08
N SER A 1056 11.38 8.86 -23.89
CA SER A 1056 10.87 10.23 -24.04
C SER A 1056 9.68 10.49 -23.12
N ASN A 1057 9.69 11.64 -22.45
CA ASN A 1057 8.59 12.14 -21.62
C ASN A 1057 8.11 13.53 -22.10
N SER A 1058 7.09 14.08 -21.45
CA SER A 1058 6.47 15.37 -21.80
C SER A 1058 7.40 16.60 -21.73
N THR A 1059 8.61 16.46 -21.17
CA THR A 1059 9.56 17.56 -20.93
C THR A 1059 10.98 17.33 -21.50
N ALA A 1060 11.30 16.10 -21.90
CA ALA A 1060 12.59 15.69 -22.46
C ALA A 1060 12.44 14.41 -23.30
N GLY A 1061 12.99 14.41 -24.52
CA GLY A 1061 13.11 13.20 -25.34
C GLY A 1061 14.32 12.34 -24.98
N GLY A 1062 14.26 11.04 -25.22
CA GLY A 1062 15.35 10.11 -24.97
C GLY A 1062 15.17 8.73 -25.59
N ILE A 1063 16.22 7.92 -25.54
CA ILE A 1063 16.23 6.52 -26.02
C ILE A 1063 17.20 5.67 -25.19
N VAL A 1064 16.87 4.39 -25.00
CA VAL A 1064 17.73 3.37 -24.39
C VAL A 1064 17.85 2.17 -25.35
N VAL A 1065 19.07 1.71 -25.60
CA VAL A 1065 19.35 0.48 -26.38
C VAL A 1065 20.33 -0.42 -25.61
N ARG A 1066 19.92 -1.67 -25.38
CA ARG A 1066 20.67 -2.71 -24.64
C ARG A 1066 20.75 -4.03 -25.42
N GLY A 1067 21.57 -4.98 -24.95
CA GLY A 1067 21.70 -6.34 -25.51
C GLY A 1067 22.66 -6.47 -26.71
N ILE A 1068 22.79 -5.43 -27.53
CA ILE A 1068 23.67 -5.44 -28.71
C ILE A 1068 25.14 -5.29 -28.28
N LYS A 1069 25.91 -6.37 -28.38
CA LYS A 1069 27.38 -6.35 -28.28
C LYS A 1069 27.99 -5.91 -29.62
N LEU A 1070 29.19 -5.34 -29.59
CA LEU A 1070 29.95 -4.93 -30.78
C LEU A 1070 31.38 -5.44 -30.66
N ASP A 1071 31.71 -6.48 -31.41
CA ASP A 1071 32.96 -7.25 -31.21
C ASP A 1071 34.18 -6.58 -31.87
N ASP A 1072 33.96 -5.77 -32.90
CA ASP A 1072 34.97 -4.79 -33.34
C ASP A 1072 34.79 -3.46 -32.60
N SER A 1073 35.79 -3.12 -31.79
CA SER A 1073 35.85 -1.87 -31.03
C SER A 1073 35.72 -0.58 -31.87
N SER A 1074 35.96 -0.64 -33.18
CA SER A 1074 35.79 0.46 -34.13
C SER A 1074 34.35 0.66 -34.61
N PHE A 1075 33.48 -0.35 -34.50
CA PHE A 1075 32.05 -0.19 -34.76
C PHE A 1075 31.41 0.66 -33.67
N LYS A 1076 30.42 1.46 -34.07
CA LYS A 1076 29.67 2.37 -33.19
C LYS A 1076 28.21 2.43 -33.62
N LYS A 1077 27.33 2.54 -32.63
CA LYS A 1077 25.91 2.82 -32.80
C LYS A 1077 25.69 4.30 -33.12
N THR A 1078 24.67 4.54 -33.92
CA THR A 1078 24.02 5.83 -34.11
C THR A 1078 22.55 5.66 -33.77
N VAL A 1079 22.01 6.51 -32.88
CA VAL A 1079 20.59 6.49 -32.50
C VAL A 1079 19.90 7.80 -32.89
N SER A 1080 18.58 7.75 -33.09
CA SER A 1080 17.76 8.96 -33.25
C SER A 1080 16.49 8.89 -32.42
N PHE A 1081 16.11 10.03 -31.84
CA PHE A 1081 14.94 10.16 -30.96
C PHE A 1081 14.32 11.55 -31.06
N ASP A 1082 13.05 11.68 -30.68
CA ASP A 1082 12.27 12.92 -30.86
C ASP A 1082 12.68 14.03 -29.88
N ARG A 1083 12.70 15.27 -30.37
CA ARG A 1083 12.94 16.47 -29.56
C ARG A 1083 11.63 16.97 -28.93
N MET A 1084 11.33 16.47 -27.74
CA MET A 1084 10.16 16.91 -26.95
C MET A 1084 10.30 18.38 -26.48
N ASN A 1085 11.51 18.82 -26.15
CA ASN A 1085 11.77 20.17 -25.64
C ASN A 1085 12.56 21.02 -26.66
N HIS A 1086 11.87 21.98 -27.27
CA HIS A 1086 12.43 22.90 -28.26
C HIS A 1086 13.35 23.99 -27.67
N GLY A 1087 13.38 24.18 -26.34
CA GLY A 1087 14.28 25.11 -25.66
C GLY A 1087 15.68 24.53 -25.37
N ILE A 1088 15.78 23.20 -25.26
CA ILE A 1088 17.05 22.48 -25.00
C ILE A 1088 17.75 22.18 -26.33
N ASN A 1089 19.06 22.41 -26.43
CA ASN A 1089 19.91 22.13 -27.62
C ASN A 1089 21.05 21.12 -27.36
N GLY A 1090 21.07 20.47 -26.20
CA GLY A 1090 22.07 19.49 -25.82
C GLY A 1090 21.46 18.16 -25.40
N ILE A 1091 22.35 17.19 -25.17
CA ILE A 1091 22.03 15.85 -24.69
C ILE A 1091 23.01 15.44 -23.58
N CYS A 1092 22.56 14.52 -22.74
CA CYS A 1092 23.43 13.68 -21.94
C CYS A 1092 23.51 12.30 -22.60
N ILE A 1093 24.72 11.83 -22.83
CA ILE A 1093 25.02 10.45 -23.25
C ILE A 1093 25.55 9.71 -22.04
N ARG A 1094 25.14 8.45 -21.84
CA ARG A 1094 25.79 7.50 -20.94
C ARG A 1094 26.25 6.29 -21.75
N ASP A 1095 27.55 6.24 -22.10
CA ASP A 1095 28.11 5.18 -22.95
C ASP A 1095 28.49 3.93 -22.12
N MET A 1096 27.49 3.40 -21.41
CA MET A 1096 27.51 2.12 -20.72
C MET A 1096 26.09 1.52 -20.76
N GLU A 1097 25.97 0.21 -20.62
CA GLU A 1097 24.65 -0.44 -20.58
C GLU A 1097 23.87 -0.02 -19.32
N ILE A 1098 22.64 0.44 -19.50
CA ILE A 1098 21.70 0.89 -18.47
C ILE A 1098 20.33 0.27 -18.74
N GLU A 1099 19.54 0.06 -17.68
CA GLU A 1099 18.17 -0.47 -17.79
C GLU A 1099 17.15 0.65 -18.01
N TRP A 1100 17.34 1.79 -17.32
CA TRP A 1100 16.39 2.91 -17.29
C TRP A 1100 17.10 4.23 -17.53
N ILE A 1101 16.40 5.19 -18.13
CA ILE A 1101 16.99 6.51 -18.45
C ILE A 1101 17.35 7.32 -17.20
N ASP A 1102 16.66 7.09 -16.08
CA ASP A 1102 16.93 7.71 -14.77
C ASP A 1102 18.23 7.23 -14.13
N GLU A 1103 18.93 6.24 -14.72
CA GLU A 1103 20.31 5.95 -14.35
C GLU A 1103 21.27 7.07 -14.77
N ILE A 1104 20.93 7.86 -15.79
CA ILE A 1104 21.69 9.06 -16.19
C ILE A 1104 21.53 10.12 -15.09
N SER A 1105 22.64 10.62 -14.54
CA SER A 1105 22.57 11.56 -13.42
C SER A 1105 21.81 12.85 -13.81
N PRO A 1106 20.99 13.44 -12.92
CA PRO A 1106 20.30 14.71 -13.18
C PRO A 1106 21.24 15.89 -13.49
N SER A 1107 22.52 15.76 -13.12
CA SER A 1107 23.59 16.72 -13.40
C SER A 1107 24.47 16.33 -14.61
N CYS A 1108 24.29 15.14 -15.20
CA CYS A 1108 25.06 14.57 -16.31
C CYS A 1108 26.58 14.59 -16.06
N ASP A 1109 27.01 14.06 -14.92
CA ASP A 1109 28.39 14.14 -14.42
C ASP A 1109 28.86 12.91 -13.62
N ALA A 1110 28.12 11.80 -13.67
CA ALA A 1110 28.59 10.52 -13.16
C ALA A 1110 29.61 9.85 -14.11
N SER A 1111 30.14 8.71 -13.70
CA SER A 1111 31.05 7.90 -14.52
C SER A 1111 30.40 7.47 -15.83
N ASN A 1112 31.13 7.61 -16.94
CA ASN A 1112 30.70 7.31 -18.32
C ASN A 1112 29.60 8.22 -18.88
N GLU A 1113 29.33 9.37 -18.24
CA GLU A 1113 28.40 10.39 -18.75
C GLU A 1113 29.10 11.53 -19.48
N PHE A 1114 28.48 12.00 -20.57
CA PHE A 1114 29.05 13.00 -21.47
C PHE A 1114 27.99 14.01 -21.93
N LYS A 1115 28.26 15.29 -21.64
CA LYS A 1115 27.48 16.43 -22.15
C LYS A 1115 27.90 16.76 -23.58
N VAL A 1116 26.94 16.78 -24.52
CA VAL A 1116 27.18 17.07 -25.94
C VAL A 1116 26.15 18.09 -26.44
N GLU A 1117 26.60 19.13 -27.16
CA GLU A 1117 25.69 20.05 -27.85
C GLU A 1117 25.37 19.54 -29.26
N CYS A 1118 24.11 19.65 -29.68
CA CYS A 1118 23.61 19.10 -30.93
C CYS A 1118 23.77 20.06 -32.12
N ASP A 1119 25.02 20.45 -32.39
CA ASP A 1119 25.40 21.36 -33.48
C ASP A 1119 26.12 20.67 -34.67
N GLY A 1120 26.18 19.34 -34.66
CA GLY A 1120 26.86 18.53 -35.67
C GLY A 1120 28.38 18.43 -35.50
N THR A 1121 28.99 19.04 -34.47
CA THR A 1121 30.43 18.92 -34.21
C THR A 1121 30.77 17.76 -33.27
N ASN A 1122 31.87 17.05 -33.55
CA ASN A 1122 32.34 15.97 -32.69
C ASN A 1122 32.86 16.52 -31.35
N GLN A 1123 32.36 15.95 -30.25
CA GLN A 1123 32.64 16.33 -28.88
C GLN A 1123 32.91 15.04 -28.09
N ASN A 1124 34.14 14.86 -27.61
CA ASN A 1124 34.59 13.69 -26.85
C ASN A 1124 34.41 12.33 -27.56
N GLY A 1125 34.35 12.31 -28.90
CA GLY A 1125 34.15 11.10 -29.71
C GLY A 1125 32.75 11.02 -30.32
N TYR A 1126 31.74 11.59 -29.66
CA TYR A 1126 30.34 11.59 -30.11
C TYR A 1126 30.03 12.79 -31.01
N ALA A 1127 29.02 12.66 -31.87
CA ALA A 1127 28.46 13.82 -32.58
C ALA A 1127 26.92 13.75 -32.57
N CYS A 1128 26.29 14.80 -32.04
CA CYS A 1128 24.84 15.01 -32.09
C CYS A 1128 24.48 16.05 -33.15
N ASN A 1129 23.43 15.80 -33.92
CA ASN A 1129 22.86 16.72 -34.92
C ASN A 1129 21.33 16.80 -34.75
N TYR A 1130 20.72 17.93 -35.10
CA TYR A 1130 19.27 18.14 -35.05
C TYR A 1130 18.69 18.29 -36.46
N ASN A 1131 17.76 17.42 -36.83
CA ASN A 1131 17.05 17.50 -38.09
C ASN A 1131 15.73 18.26 -37.91
N SER A 1132 15.70 19.52 -38.36
CA SER A 1132 14.53 20.40 -38.26
C SER A 1132 13.32 19.99 -39.12
N THR A 1133 13.46 19.00 -40.01
CA THR A 1133 12.37 18.56 -40.91
C THR A 1133 11.53 17.43 -40.32
N ASN A 1134 12.09 16.62 -39.41
CA ASN A 1134 11.38 15.53 -38.73
C ASN A 1134 11.50 15.59 -37.19
N SER A 1135 12.05 16.68 -36.64
CA SER A 1135 12.23 16.95 -35.21
C SER A 1135 13.10 15.95 -34.45
N LEU A 1136 13.87 15.11 -35.14
CA LEU A 1136 14.80 14.16 -34.50
C LEU A 1136 16.12 14.80 -34.11
N TYR A 1137 16.65 14.40 -32.96
CA TYR A 1137 18.09 14.35 -32.74
C TYR A 1137 18.65 13.05 -33.33
N THR A 1138 19.86 13.11 -33.87
CA THR A 1138 20.64 11.93 -34.28
C THR A 1138 22.01 12.00 -33.63
N VAL A 1139 22.41 10.94 -32.92
CA VAL A 1139 23.58 10.88 -32.05
C VAL A 1139 24.44 9.69 -32.45
N SER A 1140 25.68 9.96 -32.85
CA SER A 1140 26.61 8.98 -33.42
C SER A 1140 27.90 8.86 -32.60
N GLY A 1141 28.56 7.70 -32.69
CA GLY A 1141 29.81 7.40 -31.99
C GLY A 1141 29.64 6.64 -30.66
N LEU A 1142 28.47 6.01 -30.45
CA LEU A 1142 28.10 5.32 -29.21
C LEU A 1142 28.59 3.86 -29.19
N SER A 1143 28.94 3.32 -28.03
CA SER A 1143 29.18 1.87 -27.84
C SER A 1143 27.94 1.19 -27.22
N HIS A 1144 27.27 1.89 -26.31
CA HIS A 1144 25.96 1.65 -25.70
C HIS A 1144 25.14 2.93 -25.84
N SER A 1145 23.80 2.85 -25.81
CA SER A 1145 22.97 3.99 -26.25
C SER A 1145 21.89 4.38 -25.24
N GLY A 1146 22.30 4.76 -24.03
CA GLY A 1146 21.48 5.57 -23.13
C GLY A 1146 21.67 7.06 -23.42
N VAL A 1147 20.64 7.74 -23.94
CA VAL A 1147 20.72 9.16 -24.31
C VAL A 1147 19.43 9.90 -23.98
N THR A 1148 19.53 11.10 -23.38
CA THR A 1148 18.39 11.99 -23.09
C THR A 1148 18.70 13.45 -23.40
N GLN A 1149 17.68 14.27 -23.65
CA GLN A 1149 17.81 15.72 -23.76
C GLN A 1149 18.36 16.34 -22.47
N PHE A 1150 19.37 17.21 -22.58
CA PHE A 1150 19.97 17.87 -21.42
C PHE A 1150 20.35 19.32 -21.74
N ALA A 1151 20.10 20.24 -20.80
CA ALA A 1151 20.33 21.68 -20.98
C ALA A 1151 21.84 22.02 -21.00
N TYR A 1152 22.46 21.90 -22.17
CA TYR A 1152 23.88 22.20 -22.39
C TYR A 1152 24.12 23.00 -23.67
N THR A 1153 25.06 23.94 -23.58
CA THR A 1153 25.67 24.70 -24.68
C THR A 1153 27.16 24.68 -24.44
N LYS A 1154 27.96 24.34 -25.45
CA LYS A 1154 29.39 24.13 -25.26
C LYS A 1154 30.10 25.47 -24.99
N PRO A 1155 31.10 25.54 -24.09
CA PRO A 1155 31.81 26.78 -23.82
C PRO A 1155 32.47 27.34 -25.09
N SER A 1156 32.19 28.61 -25.41
CA SER A 1156 32.93 29.34 -26.44
C SER A 1156 34.44 29.30 -26.12
N PRO A 1157 35.32 29.06 -27.11
CA PRO A 1157 36.76 29.11 -26.89
C PRO A 1157 37.15 30.50 -26.36
N PRO A 1158 38.07 30.60 -25.39
CA PRO A 1158 38.34 31.84 -24.67
C PRO A 1158 38.82 32.94 -25.62
N SER A 1159 38.12 34.08 -25.63
CA SER A 1159 38.49 35.26 -26.40
C SER A 1159 39.74 35.90 -25.79
N ASP A 1160 40.89 35.74 -26.46
CA ASP A 1160 42.17 36.27 -25.98
C ASP A 1160 42.22 37.80 -26.08
N SER A 1161 41.86 38.48 -24.98
CA SER A 1161 41.73 39.93 -24.89
C SER A 1161 42.93 40.56 -24.17
N SER A 1162 44.13 40.41 -24.72
CA SER A 1162 45.32 41.12 -24.22
C SER A 1162 45.31 42.59 -24.65
N SER A 1163 45.04 43.51 -23.71
CA SER A 1163 45.25 44.96 -23.92
C SER A 1163 46.66 45.36 -23.49
N GLY A 1164 47.34 46.19 -24.31
CA GLY A 1164 48.71 46.63 -24.05
C GLY A 1164 49.15 47.73 -25.00
N ASP A 1165 49.13 48.97 -24.53
CA ASP A 1165 49.56 50.14 -25.31
C ASP A 1165 51.07 50.12 -25.63
N GLY A 1166 51.41 50.49 -26.87
CA GLY A 1166 52.79 50.43 -27.38
C GLY A 1166 52.99 51.16 -28.71
N GLY A 1167 52.66 52.45 -28.77
CA GLY A 1167 52.70 53.23 -30.02
C GLY A 1167 54.09 53.36 -30.65
N GLY A 1168 54.19 53.14 -31.97
CA GLY A 1168 55.48 53.11 -32.67
C GLY A 1168 55.43 53.13 -34.20
N GLY A 1169 54.75 54.11 -34.81
CA GLY A 1169 54.99 54.43 -36.23
C GLY A 1169 56.42 54.99 -36.41
N SER A 1170 57.14 54.76 -37.50
CA SER A 1170 56.69 54.43 -38.86
C SER A 1170 57.85 53.85 -39.70
N GLY A 1171 57.56 53.02 -40.72
CA GLY A 1171 58.61 52.49 -41.60
C GLY A 1171 58.22 51.30 -42.48
N GLY A 1172 57.47 51.53 -43.56
CA GLY A 1172 57.21 50.52 -44.59
C GLY A 1172 56.24 51.05 -45.66
N GLY A 1173 56.37 50.69 -46.94
CA GLY A 1173 57.43 49.90 -47.58
C GLY A 1173 57.11 49.70 -49.07
N GLY A 1174 58.10 49.36 -49.89
CA GLY A 1174 57.87 49.11 -51.31
C GLY A 1174 58.94 48.22 -51.94
N GLY A 1175 58.53 47.27 -52.78
CA GLY A 1175 59.44 46.45 -53.58
C GLY A 1175 59.49 44.98 -53.15
N GLY A 1176 58.56 44.19 -53.67
CA GLY A 1176 58.43 42.75 -53.41
C GLY A 1176 59.60 41.85 -53.80
N GLY A 1177 59.60 40.69 -53.14
CA GLY A 1177 59.77 39.38 -53.79
C GLY A 1177 61.15 38.71 -53.69
N GLY A 1178 61.13 37.39 -53.39
CA GLY A 1178 62.30 36.52 -53.61
C GLY A 1178 62.54 35.45 -52.53
N ALA A 1179 61.96 34.26 -52.77
CA ALA A 1179 62.47 32.91 -52.42
C ALA A 1179 63.08 32.59 -51.02
N LEU A 1180 62.53 31.50 -50.47
CA LEU A 1180 63.12 30.43 -49.65
C LEU A 1180 64.61 30.08 -50.00
N PRO A 1181 65.39 29.37 -49.13
CA PRO A 1181 64.91 28.45 -48.08
C PRO A 1181 65.65 28.48 -46.71
N ARG A 1182 65.18 27.58 -45.82
CA ARG A 1182 65.80 26.96 -44.61
C ARG A 1182 67.23 27.36 -44.23
N PRO A 1183 67.50 27.37 -42.91
CA PRO A 1183 68.19 26.20 -42.36
C PRO A 1183 67.38 25.46 -41.28
N SER A 1184 67.52 24.14 -41.29
CA SER A 1184 67.14 23.24 -40.19
C SER A 1184 68.41 22.55 -39.71
N SER A 1185 68.72 22.64 -38.41
CA SER A 1185 69.82 21.89 -37.79
C SER A 1185 69.59 21.72 -36.29
N ASP A 1186 69.28 20.49 -35.90
CA ASP A 1186 69.67 19.81 -34.65
C ASP A 1186 69.28 20.43 -33.30
N THR A 1187 68.78 19.67 -32.33
CA THR A 1187 69.14 18.28 -31.95
C THR A 1187 67.87 17.42 -31.74
N ASN A 1188 67.79 16.11 -32.04
CA ASN A 1188 68.67 14.96 -31.75
C ASN A 1188 68.86 14.72 -30.23
N THR A 1189 67.85 14.19 -29.54
CA THR A 1189 67.67 12.73 -29.19
C THR A 1189 68.47 12.29 -27.94
N PRO A 1190 68.04 11.28 -27.15
CA PRO A 1190 66.79 10.49 -27.16
C PRO A 1190 66.08 10.41 -25.76
N GLU A 1191 65.31 9.33 -25.52
CA GLU A 1191 65.02 8.67 -24.22
C GLU A 1191 64.38 9.44 -23.05
N GLN A 1192 63.07 9.22 -22.84
CA GLN A 1192 62.51 8.38 -21.76
C GLN A 1192 61.32 7.61 -22.39
N LYS A 1193 61.14 6.29 -22.34
CA LYS A 1193 61.66 5.20 -21.50
C LYS A 1193 61.10 5.20 -20.07
N GLU A 1194 60.00 4.52 -19.72
CA GLU A 1194 59.55 3.12 -19.93
C GLU A 1194 60.15 2.13 -18.89
N GLU A 1195 59.36 1.13 -18.51
CA GLU A 1195 59.65 -0.03 -17.64
C GLU A 1195 59.73 0.14 -16.09
N THR A 1196 59.19 -0.90 -15.43
CA THR A 1196 59.06 -1.29 -14.00
C THR A 1196 60.38 -1.54 -13.21
N PRO A 1197 60.41 -1.87 -11.88
CA PRO A 1197 59.48 -1.68 -10.75
C PRO A 1197 60.09 -0.76 -9.62
N PRO A 1198 60.71 -1.15 -8.45
CA PRO A 1198 60.93 -2.41 -7.70
C PRO A 1198 60.40 -2.45 -6.22
N VAL A 1199 61.24 -2.23 -5.18
CA VAL A 1199 61.00 -2.41 -3.71
C VAL A 1199 61.87 -1.40 -2.87
N PRO A 1200 61.86 -1.30 -1.50
CA PRO A 1200 62.16 -0.06 -0.75
C PRO A 1200 63.65 0.15 -0.34
N PRO A 1201 64.04 1.34 0.18
CA PRO A 1201 64.36 1.43 1.64
C PRO A 1201 64.24 2.82 2.35
N GLU A 1202 64.29 2.77 3.68
CA GLU A 1202 64.94 3.67 4.68
C GLU A 1202 64.68 5.20 4.89
N LYS A 1203 64.79 5.55 6.19
CA LYS A 1203 64.79 6.85 6.90
C LYS A 1203 66.04 7.72 6.54
N PRO A 1204 66.12 9.05 6.86
CA PRO A 1204 66.23 9.50 8.26
C PRO A 1204 65.68 10.93 8.62
N SER A 1205 65.62 11.20 9.95
CA SER A 1205 65.63 12.52 10.66
C SER A 1205 64.63 13.62 10.24
N GLY A 1206 63.93 14.33 11.14
CA GLY A 1206 63.90 14.43 12.61
C GLY A 1206 63.10 15.71 12.96
N GLU A 1207 62.68 16.05 14.18
CA GLU A 1207 62.85 15.56 15.56
C GLU A 1207 61.72 16.29 16.35
N ASN A 1208 60.98 15.78 17.34
CA ASN A 1208 61.31 15.16 18.64
C ASN A 1208 60.03 14.38 19.09
N ASP A 1209 60.07 13.08 19.41
CA ASP A 1209 60.33 12.47 20.74
C ASP A 1209 59.18 12.62 21.76
N ALA A 1210 58.67 11.57 22.43
CA ALA A 1210 59.02 10.12 22.46
C ALA A 1210 57.71 9.29 22.76
N ASP A 1211 57.64 7.96 23.01
CA ASP A 1211 58.62 6.92 23.39
C ASP A 1211 58.14 5.48 22.99
N SER A 1212 58.78 4.44 23.56
CA SER A 1212 58.53 2.97 23.55
C SER A 1212 57.08 2.46 23.80
N GLY A 1213 56.68 1.22 23.43
CA GLY A 1213 57.34 0.09 22.71
C GLY A 1213 56.97 -1.32 23.27
N LEU A 1214 57.17 -2.49 22.61
CA LEU A 1214 57.46 -2.81 21.19
C LEU A 1214 57.42 -4.38 20.91
N SER A 1215 56.56 -4.89 20.01
CA SER A 1215 56.63 -6.21 19.29
C SER A 1215 56.47 -7.56 20.07
N GLY A 1216 56.01 -8.71 19.52
CA GLY A 1216 55.43 -9.08 18.19
C GLY A 1216 55.69 -10.56 17.76
N ILE A 1217 55.46 -10.89 16.45
CA ILE A 1217 56.12 -11.93 15.58
C ILE A 1217 55.41 -13.30 15.19
N THR A 1218 55.07 -13.43 13.87
CA THR A 1218 54.87 -14.62 12.95
C THR A 1218 53.83 -15.74 13.23
N GLY A 1219 53.26 -16.46 12.21
CA GLY A 1219 53.29 -16.30 10.73
C GLY A 1219 53.13 -17.62 9.90
N ALA A 1220 52.68 -17.52 8.62
CA ALA A 1220 52.69 -18.51 7.50
C ALA A 1220 51.73 -19.76 7.51
N VAL A 1221 51.29 -20.41 6.40
CA VAL A 1221 50.90 -19.97 5.01
C VAL A 1221 50.26 -21.14 4.15
N VAL A 1222 49.12 -20.87 3.46
CA VAL A 1222 48.63 -21.38 2.12
C VAL A 1222 48.11 -22.84 1.84
N SER A 1223 47.02 -22.86 1.02
CA SER A 1223 46.45 -23.83 0.02
C SER A 1223 45.75 -25.17 0.37
N ASP A 1224 44.45 -25.17 0.07
CA ASP A 1224 43.69 -26.04 -0.88
C ASP A 1224 43.14 -27.45 -0.57
N ALA A 1225 41.80 -27.51 -0.73
CA ALA A 1225 40.98 -28.45 -1.50
C ALA A 1225 41.10 -29.98 -1.31
N ALA A 1226 40.10 -30.56 -0.64
CA ALA A 1226 39.36 -31.74 -1.14
C ALA A 1226 38.04 -31.94 -0.36
N GLU A 1227 36.91 -31.96 -1.07
CA GLU A 1227 35.67 -32.63 -0.63
C GLU A 1227 35.74 -34.14 -0.97
N PRO A 1228 34.91 -35.07 -0.39
CA PRO A 1228 33.45 -34.91 -0.29
C PRO A 1228 32.71 -35.54 0.92
N ASN A 1229 31.42 -35.17 1.02
CA ASN A 1229 30.27 -35.92 1.55
C ASN A 1229 30.47 -37.19 2.43
N LEU A 1230 29.93 -37.12 3.66
CA LEU A 1230 28.93 -38.08 4.18
C LEU A 1230 28.26 -37.55 5.46
N GLY A 1231 26.97 -37.84 5.65
CA GLY A 1231 26.14 -37.23 6.70
C GLY A 1231 25.87 -38.09 7.94
N THR A 1232 24.68 -37.89 8.53
CA THR A 1232 24.05 -38.54 9.70
C THR A 1232 24.29 -37.96 11.11
N GLY A 1233 23.20 -37.44 11.68
CA GLY A 1233 22.68 -37.89 12.99
C GLY A 1233 23.46 -37.55 14.26
N LEU A 1234 23.22 -36.35 14.83
CA LEU A 1234 23.61 -36.03 16.21
C LEU A 1234 22.43 -36.20 17.18
N THR A 1235 22.25 -37.42 17.69
CA THR A 1235 21.48 -37.65 18.92
C THR A 1235 22.39 -37.49 20.13
N ILE A 1236 21.95 -36.74 21.15
CA ILE A 1236 22.63 -36.67 22.45
C ILE A 1236 21.63 -37.05 23.54
N SER A 1237 21.76 -38.28 24.05
CA SER A 1237 21.06 -38.75 25.25
C SER A 1237 21.91 -38.54 26.50
N VAL A 1238 21.27 -38.17 27.60
CA VAL A 1238 21.92 -37.87 28.89
C VAL A 1238 22.33 -39.16 29.62
N LEU A 1239 23.51 -39.16 30.27
CA LEU A 1239 23.66 -39.93 31.52
C LEU A 1239 24.66 -39.29 32.51
N ILE A 1240 24.36 -39.49 33.79
CA ILE A 1240 25.04 -38.90 34.96
C ILE A 1240 26.14 -39.85 35.47
N ILE A 1241 27.25 -39.30 36.00
CA ILE A 1241 28.20 -40.04 36.86
C ILE A 1241 28.37 -39.31 38.20
N ILE A 1242 28.65 -40.09 39.25
CA ILE A 1242 28.39 -39.80 40.66
C ILE A 1242 29.69 -39.76 41.51
N SER A 1243 29.68 -38.95 42.57
CA SER A 1243 30.57 -38.96 43.76
C SER A 1243 32.09 -38.79 43.60
N GLY A 1244 32.60 -37.68 44.16
CA GLY A 1244 34.02 -37.47 44.43
C GLY A 1244 34.58 -38.18 45.68
N ILE A 1245 35.73 -37.66 46.15
CA ILE A 1245 36.42 -37.80 47.46
C ILE A 1245 37.93 -38.09 47.30
N PHE A 1246 38.73 -37.34 48.09
CA PHE A 1246 40.18 -37.49 48.39
C PHE A 1246 41.20 -37.16 47.27
N LEU A 1247 42.42 -36.65 47.55
CA LEU A 1247 43.13 -36.45 48.84
C LEU A 1247 44.23 -35.33 48.77
N TYR A 1248 44.83 -35.00 49.93
CA TYR A 1248 46.09 -34.25 50.19
C TYR A 1248 46.16 -32.70 50.07
N ARG A 1249 46.09 -32.02 51.24
CA ARG A 1249 47.16 -31.21 51.91
C ARG A 1249 48.06 -30.29 51.06
N LYS A 1250 48.46 -29.08 51.49
CA LYS A 1250 48.61 -28.49 52.86
C LYS A 1250 48.78 -26.93 52.78
N PHE A 1251 48.15 -26.17 53.69
CA PHE A 1251 48.60 -24.87 54.29
C PHE A 1251 48.89 -23.67 53.34
N TYR A 1252 48.61 -22.40 53.67
CA TYR A 1252 48.69 -21.72 54.98
C TYR A 1252 47.49 -20.80 55.31
N HIS A 1253 47.22 -20.66 56.62
CA HIS A 1253 46.45 -19.59 57.28
C HIS A 1253 47.35 -18.33 57.49
N LYS A 1254 46.94 -17.11 57.89
CA LYS A 1254 45.66 -16.44 58.22
C LYS A 1254 45.87 -14.89 58.12
N PRO A 1255 44.84 -14.03 58.24
CA PRO A 1255 44.91 -12.57 57.97
C PRO A 1255 44.86 -11.68 59.24
N ARG A 1256 44.52 -10.38 59.05
CA ARG A 1256 44.17 -9.29 60.01
C ARG A 1256 45.31 -8.33 60.40
N PHE A 1257 45.11 -7.03 60.69
CA PHE A 1257 43.91 -6.13 60.66
C PHE A 1257 44.33 -4.63 60.68
N ARG A 1258 43.44 -3.72 60.22
CA ARG A 1258 43.38 -2.26 60.57
C ARG A 1258 44.57 -1.38 60.07
N THR A 1259 44.46 -0.04 59.90
CA THR A 1259 43.38 0.93 60.23
C THR A 1259 43.37 2.18 59.31
N THR A 1260 42.21 2.86 59.23
CA THR A 1260 41.98 4.32 58.99
C THR A 1260 42.50 5.05 57.74
N ARG A 1261 41.54 5.72 57.06
CA ARG A 1261 41.65 7.03 56.37
C ARG A 1261 42.53 7.06 55.10
N ARG A 1262 42.24 7.91 54.12
CA ARG A 1262 41.36 9.09 54.13
C ARG A 1262 39.97 8.83 53.58
#